data_AF-A0A2N5Y0T2-F1
#
_entry.id   AF-A0A2N5Y0T2-F1
#
_cell.length_a   1.000
_cell.length_b   1.000
_cell.length_c   1.000
_cell.angle_alpha   90.00
_cell.angle_beta   90.00
_cell.angle_gamma   90.00
#
_symmetry.space_group_name_H-M   'P 1'
#
loop_
_entity.id
_entity.type
_entity.pdbx_description
1 polymer ?
#
loop_
_entity_poly.entity_id
_entity_poly.type
_entity_poly.pdbx_seq_one_letter_code
_entity_poly.pdbx_strand_id
1 'polypeptide(L)'
;MAKRFRVQSGYSPAGDQPRAIHDLVEGINAGLSSQVLLGVTGSGKTYTMANVVEQIQRPTIVMAHNKTLAAQLYGEFKEFFPDNAVEYFVSYYDYYQPEAYVPSSDTFIEKDSSVNEHIEQMRLSATKALLEREDCLVVATVSAIYGLGDPKTYFTMVMHLSRGEIIDQRQLLRHLAELQYTRNDIDFHRGSYRVRGDVIDIFPADSEFEAVRIELFDSEVENICYFDPLTGAVERKVPRVTIFPKSHYVTTRDVMLNAVGQIEAELEQRVAQLKDNNKLVEAQRLHQRTRYDLEMIRELGYCNGVENYSRYLSGRGEGQPPPTLFEYLPENALVIIDESHATIPQIGGMYRGDRSRKETLVEYGFRLPSALDNRPLRFEEWEQLVPQAVFVSATPGHYELEHAGRVVEQVVRPTGLLDPPLEVRPATTQVDDLLSEIHKVVAVGERVLVTTLTKRMSEDLTEYLAEHGVKVRYLHSDIDTVERVEIIRDLRLGEFDVLVGINLLREGLDMPEVSLVTILDADKEGFLRSERALIQTIGRAARNLNGRAILYADKITGSMERAMAETTRRREKQMAHNLEHGITPVGVTKSIQDIMEGARRMPTKGKTRAAKVAESALAYSTEVAQLSPAALARKLQQMEAQMQQHAKNLEFEQAAALRDQVTEIRQLAFLS
;
A
#
# COMPACT_ATOMS: atom_id res chain seq x y z
N MET A 1 -15.43 1.82 27.03
CA MET A 1 -16.04 2.69 26.00
C MET A 1 -15.22 2.52 24.73
N ALA A 2 -15.86 2.29 23.59
CA ALA A 2 -15.16 2.26 22.30
C ALA A 2 -14.44 3.60 22.11
N LYS A 3 -13.15 3.55 21.75
CA LYS A 3 -12.42 4.75 21.36
C LYS A 3 -13.07 5.31 20.10
N ARG A 4 -13.16 6.64 20.01
CA ARG A 4 -13.72 7.34 18.85
C ARG A 4 -12.58 7.83 17.97
N PHE A 5 -12.80 7.88 16.66
CA PHE A 5 -11.91 8.59 15.75
C PHE A 5 -11.80 10.05 16.17
N ARG A 6 -10.58 10.58 16.22
CA ARG A 6 -10.33 11.98 16.53
C ARG A 6 -9.20 12.51 15.68
N VAL A 7 -9.50 13.49 14.84
CA VAL A 7 -8.49 14.14 14.00
C VAL A 7 -7.64 15.05 14.88
N GLN A 8 -6.32 14.88 14.80
CA GLN A 8 -5.33 15.82 15.31
C GLN A 8 -4.69 16.55 14.12
N SER A 9 -4.81 17.88 14.10
CA SER A 9 -4.21 18.71 13.06
C SER A 9 -3.94 20.12 13.60
N GLY A 10 -2.90 20.77 13.06
CA GLY A 10 -2.59 22.17 13.33
C GLY A 10 -3.41 23.16 12.48
N TYR A 11 -4.25 22.67 11.59
CA TYR A 11 -5.10 23.45 10.68
C TYR A 11 -6.57 23.02 10.78
N SER A 12 -7.48 23.87 10.31
CA SER A 12 -8.92 23.63 10.26
C SER A 12 -9.41 23.56 8.81
N PRO A 13 -10.57 22.91 8.53
CA PRO A 13 -11.11 22.85 7.17
C PRO A 13 -11.28 24.23 6.55
N ALA A 14 -10.80 24.41 5.32
CA ALA A 14 -10.81 25.69 4.60
C ALA A 14 -11.10 25.52 3.10
N GLY A 15 -11.39 26.62 2.40
CA GLY A 15 -11.82 26.59 1.00
C GLY A 15 -13.13 25.81 0.84
N ASP A 16 -13.18 24.86 -0.10
CA ASP A 16 -14.36 24.01 -0.32
C ASP A 16 -14.49 22.86 0.71
N GLN A 17 -13.47 22.61 1.53
CA GLN A 17 -13.45 21.45 2.45
C GLN A 17 -14.65 21.41 3.41
N PRO A 18 -15.06 22.49 4.09
CA PRO A 18 -16.20 22.43 5.03
C PRO A 18 -17.49 21.95 4.35
N ARG A 19 -17.78 22.48 3.15
CA ARG A 19 -18.94 22.08 2.37
C ARG A 19 -18.81 20.64 1.86
N ALA A 20 -17.63 20.27 1.37
CA ALA A 20 -17.40 18.92 0.88
C ALA A 20 -17.57 17.85 1.99
N ILE A 21 -17.04 18.12 3.18
CA ILE A 21 -17.20 17.26 4.36
C ILE A 21 -18.69 17.14 4.70
N HIS A 22 -19.40 18.27 4.82
CA HIS A 22 -20.83 18.29 5.13
C HIS A 22 -21.64 17.46 4.12
N ASP A 23 -21.45 17.71 2.83
CA ASP A 23 -22.21 17.09 1.75
C ASP A 23 -21.97 15.57 1.66
N LEU A 24 -20.72 15.12 1.89
CA LEU A 24 -20.39 13.69 1.95
C LEU A 24 -21.01 13.02 3.17
N VAL A 25 -20.90 13.64 4.35
CA VAL A 25 -21.46 13.11 5.60
C VAL A 25 -22.98 13.02 5.53
N GLU A 26 -23.64 14.06 5.00
CA GLU A 26 -25.08 14.05 4.73
C GLU A 26 -25.47 12.90 3.82
N GLY A 27 -24.76 12.71 2.70
CA GLY A 27 -25.04 11.63 1.76
C GLY A 27 -24.83 10.22 2.35
N ILE A 28 -23.81 10.04 3.18
CA ILE A 28 -23.57 8.77 3.89
C ILE A 28 -24.74 8.49 4.84
N ASN A 29 -25.14 9.48 5.65
CA ASN A 29 -26.24 9.36 6.61
C ASN A 29 -27.61 9.19 5.94
N ALA A 30 -27.79 9.73 4.73
CA ALA A 30 -28.98 9.53 3.90
C ALA A 30 -29.05 8.14 3.26
N GLY A 31 -28.00 7.32 3.38
CA GLY A 31 -27.97 5.95 2.86
C GLY A 31 -27.57 5.85 1.38
N LEU A 32 -26.90 6.86 0.81
CA LEU A 32 -26.36 6.76 -0.55
C LEU A 32 -25.33 5.62 -0.62
N SER A 33 -25.51 4.70 -1.56
CA SER A 33 -24.60 3.56 -1.75
C SER A 33 -23.18 4.02 -2.11
N SER A 34 -23.07 5.01 -3.00
CA SER A 34 -21.78 5.60 -3.33
C SER A 34 -21.85 7.09 -3.63
N GLN A 35 -20.74 7.78 -3.42
CA GLN A 35 -20.56 9.20 -3.71
C GLN A 35 -19.20 9.46 -4.33
N VAL A 36 -19.05 10.58 -5.04
CA VAL A 36 -17.78 11.02 -5.61
C VAL A 36 -17.34 12.31 -4.94
N LEU A 37 -16.13 12.33 -4.40
CA LEU A 37 -15.39 13.55 -4.08
C LEU A 37 -14.55 13.94 -5.30
N LEU A 38 -15.07 14.90 -6.08
CA LEU A 38 -14.37 15.51 -7.20
C LEU A 38 -13.39 16.56 -6.67
N GLY A 39 -12.22 16.09 -6.21
CA GLY A 39 -11.21 16.90 -5.54
C GLY A 39 -10.00 17.18 -6.42
N VAL A 40 -9.61 18.44 -6.60
CA VAL A 40 -8.41 18.80 -7.36
C VAL A 40 -7.12 18.53 -6.58
N THR A 41 -6.00 18.37 -7.28
CA THR A 41 -4.68 18.23 -6.65
C THR A 41 -4.36 19.45 -5.77
N GLY A 42 -3.90 19.19 -4.55
CA GLY A 42 -3.54 20.23 -3.58
C GLY A 42 -4.73 20.83 -2.83
N SER A 43 -5.95 20.32 -3.00
CA SER A 43 -7.12 20.78 -2.22
C SER A 43 -7.24 20.13 -0.83
N GLY A 44 -6.34 19.22 -0.47
CA GLY A 44 -6.35 18.51 0.83
C GLY A 44 -7.39 17.39 0.90
N LYS A 45 -7.47 16.53 -0.13
CA LYS A 45 -8.43 15.41 -0.21
C LYS A 45 -8.32 14.47 1.00
N THR A 46 -7.10 14.09 1.41
CA THR A 46 -6.89 13.22 2.58
C THR A 46 -7.42 13.84 3.87
N TYR A 47 -7.25 15.16 4.06
CA TYR A 47 -7.78 15.84 5.24
C TYR A 47 -9.32 15.88 5.23
N THR A 48 -9.94 16.07 4.08
CA THR A 48 -11.40 15.90 3.91
C THR A 48 -11.83 14.49 4.26
N MET A 49 -11.13 13.45 3.76
CA MET A 49 -11.41 12.06 4.10
C MET A 49 -11.33 11.80 5.60
N ALA A 50 -10.29 12.30 6.27
CA ALA A 50 -10.12 12.15 7.72
C ALA A 50 -11.27 12.81 8.51
N ASN A 51 -11.70 14.00 8.12
CA ASN A 51 -12.85 14.67 8.75
C ASN A 51 -14.17 13.91 8.51
N VAL A 52 -14.36 13.34 7.32
CA VAL A 52 -15.54 12.47 7.05
C VAL A 52 -15.52 11.26 7.98
N VAL A 53 -14.37 10.57 8.12
CA VAL A 53 -14.22 9.42 9.03
C VAL A 53 -14.49 9.81 10.49
N GLU A 54 -13.97 10.96 10.94
CA GLU A 54 -14.23 11.47 12.29
C GLU A 54 -15.70 11.80 12.54
N GLN A 55 -16.44 12.34 11.57
CA GLN A 55 -17.86 12.64 11.79
C GLN A 55 -18.73 11.38 11.75
N ILE A 56 -18.35 10.41 10.92
CA ILE A 56 -19.12 9.19 10.67
C ILE A 56 -18.85 8.09 11.72
N GLN A 57 -17.65 8.06 12.30
CA GLN A 57 -17.27 7.11 13.37
C GLN A 57 -17.48 5.63 12.97
N ARG A 58 -17.09 5.26 11.75
CA ARG A 58 -17.19 3.89 11.21
C ARG A 58 -15.79 3.33 10.88
N PRO A 59 -15.56 2.02 11.07
CA PRO A 59 -14.41 1.34 10.52
C PRO A 59 -14.27 1.67 9.03
N THR A 60 -13.07 2.05 8.60
CA THR A 60 -12.86 2.56 7.24
C THR A 60 -11.74 1.81 6.56
N ILE A 61 -11.93 1.43 5.31
CA ILE A 61 -10.85 0.96 4.43
C ILE A 61 -10.58 2.02 3.36
N VAL A 62 -9.31 2.39 3.20
CA VAL A 62 -8.85 3.32 2.16
C VAL A 62 -8.06 2.53 1.12
N MET A 63 -8.61 2.41 -0.09
CA MET A 63 -8.02 1.67 -1.20
C MET A 63 -7.15 2.59 -2.05
N ALA A 64 -5.90 2.18 -2.29
CA ALA A 64 -4.94 2.88 -3.15
C ALA A 64 -4.42 1.96 -4.26
N HIS A 65 -4.16 2.52 -5.45
CA HIS A 65 -3.77 1.71 -6.61
C HIS A 65 -2.29 1.26 -6.61
N ASN A 66 -1.44 1.80 -5.72
CA ASN A 66 -0.03 1.45 -5.63
C ASN A 66 0.51 1.53 -4.19
N LYS A 67 1.65 0.86 -3.92
CA LYS A 67 2.27 0.80 -2.58
C LYS A 67 2.80 2.17 -2.09
N THR A 68 3.30 3.02 -2.98
CA THR A 68 3.85 4.33 -2.63
C THR A 68 2.78 5.27 -2.09
N LEU A 69 1.66 5.40 -2.81
CA LEU A 69 0.50 6.17 -2.36
C LEU A 69 -0.11 5.58 -1.09
N ALA A 70 -0.22 4.24 -1.01
CA ALA A 70 -0.70 3.58 0.19
C ALA A 70 0.17 3.93 1.42
N ALA A 71 1.49 3.95 1.27
CA ALA A 71 2.40 4.36 2.35
C ALA A 71 2.23 5.84 2.72
N GLN A 72 2.08 6.73 1.74
CA GLN A 72 1.81 8.16 1.97
C GLN A 72 0.51 8.37 2.75
N LEU A 73 -0.58 7.76 2.31
CA LEU A 73 -1.87 7.82 2.99
C LEU A 73 -1.79 7.24 4.39
N TYR A 74 -1.10 6.11 4.58
CA TYR A 74 -0.88 5.52 5.89
C TYR A 74 -0.15 6.48 6.85
N GLY A 75 0.92 7.14 6.38
CA GLY A 75 1.62 8.18 7.14
C GLY A 75 0.71 9.35 7.52
N GLU A 76 0.00 9.92 6.53
CA GLU A 76 -0.94 11.04 6.75
C GLU A 76 -2.04 10.66 7.74
N PHE A 77 -2.65 9.47 7.61
CA PHE A 77 -3.68 9.00 8.53
C PHE A 77 -3.14 8.70 9.93
N LYS A 78 -1.92 8.20 10.08
CA LYS A 78 -1.27 8.03 11.39
C LYS A 78 -1.07 9.36 12.11
N GLU A 79 -0.71 10.41 11.37
CA GLU A 79 -0.60 11.78 11.91
C GLU A 79 -1.96 12.34 12.30
N PHE A 80 -2.99 12.12 11.46
CA PHE A 80 -4.35 12.57 11.77
C PHE A 80 -4.99 11.80 12.93
N PHE A 81 -4.72 10.51 13.07
CA PHE A 81 -5.36 9.64 14.05
C PHE A 81 -4.36 8.91 14.97
N PRO A 82 -3.52 9.64 15.73
CA PRO A 82 -2.43 9.04 16.50
C PRO A 82 -2.91 8.18 17.67
N ASP A 83 -4.16 8.36 18.11
CA ASP A 83 -4.76 7.60 19.22
C ASP A 83 -5.65 6.42 18.77
N ASN A 84 -5.87 6.27 17.45
CA ASN A 84 -6.74 5.25 16.83
C ASN A 84 -5.93 4.15 16.12
N ALA A 85 -6.60 3.07 15.71
CA ALA A 85 -5.96 1.98 14.97
C ALA A 85 -5.89 2.33 13.48
N VAL A 86 -4.81 2.98 13.07
CA VAL A 86 -4.46 3.12 11.65
C VAL A 86 -3.56 1.97 11.26
N GLU A 87 -3.97 1.18 10.27
CA GLU A 87 -3.35 -0.08 9.90
C GLU A 87 -3.01 -0.11 8.41
N TYR A 88 -2.10 -1.01 8.04
CA TYR A 88 -1.54 -1.08 6.68
C TYR A 88 -1.68 -2.48 6.10
N PHE A 89 -2.29 -2.59 4.92
CA PHE A 89 -2.59 -3.88 4.28
C PHE A 89 -2.18 -3.90 2.80
N VAL A 90 -0.94 -4.30 2.54
CA VAL A 90 -0.40 -4.45 1.18
C VAL A 90 0.23 -5.82 1.00
N SER A 91 0.62 -6.15 -0.24
CA SER A 91 1.38 -7.38 -0.50
C SER A 91 2.65 -7.40 0.37
N TYR A 92 2.81 -8.47 1.15
CA TYR A 92 3.97 -8.72 2.01
C TYR A 92 5.20 -9.21 1.24
N TYR A 93 5.13 -9.31 -0.08
CA TYR A 93 6.28 -9.65 -0.89
C TYR A 93 7.08 -8.39 -1.26
N ASP A 94 8.38 -8.39 -0.96
CA ASP A 94 9.34 -7.41 -1.47
C ASP A 94 9.63 -7.72 -2.95
N TYR A 95 9.85 -8.99 -3.24
CA TYR A 95 9.96 -9.54 -4.58
C TYR A 95 8.97 -10.69 -4.74
N TYR A 96 8.28 -10.72 -5.88
CA TYR A 96 7.34 -11.80 -6.19
C TYR A 96 7.36 -12.12 -7.67
N GLN A 97 7.82 -13.33 -7.98
CA GLN A 97 7.72 -13.95 -9.28
C GLN A 97 6.67 -15.06 -9.20
N PRO A 98 5.52 -14.91 -9.89
CA PRO A 98 4.50 -15.94 -9.88
C PRO A 98 4.96 -17.17 -10.66
N GLU A 99 4.39 -18.31 -10.28
CA GLU A 99 4.44 -19.50 -11.11
C GLU A 99 3.79 -19.23 -12.48
N ALA A 100 4.51 -19.54 -13.56
CA ALA A 100 4.03 -19.38 -14.92
C ALA A 100 4.64 -20.42 -15.85
N TYR A 101 3.96 -20.71 -16.95
CA TYR A 101 4.48 -21.55 -18.01
C TYR A 101 4.35 -20.79 -19.33
N VAL A 102 5.43 -20.72 -20.10
CA VAL A 102 5.49 -20.05 -21.40
C VAL A 102 5.54 -21.11 -22.50
N PRO A 103 4.40 -21.41 -23.17
CA PRO A 103 4.33 -22.53 -24.11
C PRO A 103 5.23 -22.36 -25.34
N SER A 104 5.47 -21.13 -25.78
CA SER A 104 6.30 -20.83 -26.96
C SER A 104 7.77 -21.20 -26.77
N SER A 105 8.27 -21.20 -25.54
CA SER A 105 9.65 -21.53 -25.19
C SER A 105 9.78 -22.77 -24.31
N ASP A 106 8.68 -23.50 -24.06
CA ASP A 106 8.60 -24.65 -23.15
C ASP A 106 9.30 -24.38 -21.80
N THR A 107 9.10 -23.16 -21.27
CA THR A 107 9.81 -22.70 -20.06
C THR A 107 8.84 -22.65 -18.89
N PHE A 108 9.11 -23.46 -17.88
CA PHE A 108 8.46 -23.35 -16.57
C PHE A 108 9.22 -22.35 -15.71
N ILE A 109 8.49 -21.37 -15.19
CA ILE A 109 8.97 -20.35 -14.29
C ILE A 109 8.51 -20.72 -12.89
N GLU A 110 9.45 -21.08 -12.03
CA GLU A 110 9.15 -21.40 -10.64
C GLU A 110 8.67 -20.16 -9.87
N LYS A 111 7.87 -20.40 -8.83
CA LYS A 111 7.53 -19.35 -7.87
C LYS A 111 8.80 -19.01 -7.09
N ASP A 112 9.20 -17.74 -7.16
CA ASP A 112 10.27 -17.19 -6.33
C ASP A 112 9.74 -15.94 -5.62
N SER A 113 10.01 -15.82 -4.33
CA SER A 113 9.44 -14.74 -3.54
C SER A 113 10.23 -14.46 -2.28
N SER A 114 10.39 -13.18 -1.96
CA SER A 114 10.92 -12.72 -0.69
C SER A 114 9.82 -12.10 0.14
N VAL A 115 9.58 -12.67 1.32
CA VAL A 115 8.58 -12.18 2.28
C VAL A 115 9.19 -11.13 3.18
N ASN A 116 8.46 -10.04 3.36
CA ASN A 116 8.74 -8.99 4.30
C ASN A 116 7.97 -9.24 5.61
N GLU A 117 8.68 -9.69 6.65
CA GLU A 117 8.09 -10.04 7.94
C GLU A 117 7.34 -8.87 8.61
N HIS A 118 7.79 -7.63 8.39
CA HIS A 118 7.14 -6.47 8.99
C HIS A 118 5.80 -6.16 8.31
N ILE A 119 5.72 -6.27 6.97
CA ILE A 119 4.45 -6.11 6.25
C ILE A 119 3.50 -7.25 6.62
N GLU A 120 3.99 -8.48 6.76
CA GLU A 120 3.17 -9.61 7.23
C GLU A 120 2.57 -9.32 8.61
N GLN A 121 3.38 -8.82 9.55
CA GLN A 121 2.87 -8.39 10.86
C GLN A 121 1.83 -7.28 10.73
N MET A 122 2.07 -6.24 9.92
CA MET A 122 1.09 -5.16 9.72
C MET A 122 -0.24 -5.67 9.14
N ARG A 123 -0.21 -6.67 8.26
CA ARG A 123 -1.43 -7.32 7.75
C ARG A 123 -2.19 -8.06 8.85
N LEU A 124 -1.47 -8.79 9.72
CA LEU A 124 -2.07 -9.48 10.87
C LEU A 124 -2.69 -8.46 11.85
N SER A 125 -1.96 -7.37 12.12
CA SER A 125 -2.44 -6.23 12.91
C SER A 125 -3.72 -5.63 12.32
N ALA A 126 -3.76 -5.41 11.01
CA ALA A 126 -4.94 -4.88 10.32
C ALA A 126 -6.17 -5.78 10.48
N THR A 127 -6.03 -7.08 10.24
CA THR A 127 -7.14 -8.03 10.41
C THR A 127 -7.60 -8.13 11.85
N LYS A 128 -6.69 -8.08 12.82
CA LYS A 128 -7.02 -8.04 14.24
C LYS A 128 -7.76 -6.77 14.62
N ALA A 129 -7.27 -5.61 14.18
CA ALA A 129 -7.86 -4.31 14.50
C ALA A 129 -9.28 -4.18 13.94
N LEU A 130 -9.53 -4.66 12.72
CA LEU A 130 -10.88 -4.71 12.14
C LEU A 130 -11.87 -5.54 12.98
N LEU A 131 -11.37 -6.56 13.69
CA LEU A 131 -12.19 -7.44 14.53
C LEU A 131 -12.38 -6.91 15.95
N GLU A 132 -11.35 -6.26 16.52
CA GLU A 132 -11.35 -5.85 17.94
C GLU A 132 -11.80 -4.41 18.16
N ARG A 133 -11.76 -3.55 17.14
CA ARG A 133 -11.91 -2.09 17.29
C ARG A 133 -12.84 -1.47 16.26
N GLU A 134 -13.73 -0.60 16.75
CA GLU A 134 -14.57 0.24 15.87
C GLU A 134 -13.79 1.44 15.30
N ASP A 135 -12.72 1.88 15.98
CA ASP A 135 -11.84 2.96 15.53
C ASP A 135 -10.67 2.48 14.68
N CYS A 136 -10.97 1.63 13.69
CA CYS A 136 -10.00 1.03 12.78
C CYS A 136 -10.07 1.66 11.39
N LEU A 137 -8.94 2.20 10.91
CA LEU A 137 -8.75 2.67 9.53
C LEU A 137 -7.64 1.85 8.87
N VAL A 138 -7.96 1.09 7.83
CA VAL A 138 -6.99 0.26 7.11
C VAL A 138 -6.68 0.91 5.77
N VAL A 139 -5.41 1.26 5.52
CA VAL A 139 -4.94 1.66 4.19
C VAL A 139 -4.49 0.42 3.45
N ALA A 140 -5.11 0.13 2.31
CA ALA A 140 -4.91 -1.10 1.56
C ALA A 140 -4.66 -0.87 0.08
N THR A 141 -3.95 -1.81 -0.54
CA THR A 141 -3.88 -1.92 -2.02
C THR A 141 -4.87 -2.97 -2.52
N VAL A 142 -4.84 -3.28 -3.82
CA VAL A 142 -5.55 -4.44 -4.39
C VAL A 142 -5.22 -5.77 -3.70
N SER A 143 -4.23 -5.84 -2.82
CA SER A 143 -4.08 -7.00 -1.94
C SER A 143 -5.33 -7.29 -1.09
N ALA A 144 -6.20 -6.31 -0.83
CA ALA A 144 -7.45 -6.51 -0.08
C ALA A 144 -8.47 -7.41 -0.79
N ILE A 145 -8.38 -7.54 -2.13
CA ILE A 145 -9.26 -8.42 -2.93
C ILE A 145 -8.64 -9.79 -3.20
N TYR A 146 -7.47 -10.10 -2.63
CA TYR A 146 -6.84 -11.41 -2.71
C TYR A 146 -7.24 -12.29 -1.53
N GLY A 147 -7.18 -13.60 -1.76
CA GLY A 147 -7.55 -14.61 -0.77
C GLY A 147 -6.80 -14.49 0.55
N LEU A 148 -7.53 -14.61 1.64
CA LEU A 148 -7.10 -14.80 3.01
C LEU A 148 -7.77 -16.09 3.53
N GLY A 149 -7.36 -16.58 4.70
CA GLY A 149 -8.14 -17.61 5.38
C GLY A 149 -9.51 -17.09 5.77
N ASP A 150 -10.43 -18.04 5.93
CA ASP A 150 -11.80 -17.75 6.36
C ASP A 150 -11.81 -17.08 7.74
N PRO A 151 -12.49 -15.92 7.90
CA PRO A 151 -12.48 -15.17 9.15
C PRO A 151 -13.07 -15.97 10.32
N LYS A 152 -14.06 -16.85 10.08
CA LYS A 152 -14.66 -17.67 11.14
C LYS A 152 -13.71 -18.76 11.61
N THR A 153 -12.99 -19.37 10.67
CA THR A 153 -11.94 -20.36 10.98
C THR A 153 -10.79 -19.70 11.71
N TYR A 154 -10.31 -18.56 11.21
CA TYR A 154 -9.27 -17.77 11.85
C TYR A 154 -9.64 -17.42 13.29
N PHE A 155 -10.89 -17.00 13.53
CA PHE A 155 -11.42 -16.69 14.87
C PHE A 155 -11.50 -17.93 15.77
N THR A 156 -11.94 -19.08 15.25
CA THR A 156 -12.08 -20.31 16.03
C THR A 156 -10.73 -20.81 16.56
N MET A 157 -9.65 -20.50 15.85
CA MET A 157 -8.30 -20.89 16.26
C MET A 157 -7.70 -19.97 17.32
N VAL A 158 -8.26 -18.78 17.54
CA VAL A 158 -7.70 -17.79 18.48
C VAL A 158 -7.64 -18.36 19.90
N MET A 159 -6.49 -18.17 20.56
CA MET A 159 -6.28 -18.62 21.92
C MET A 159 -6.56 -17.46 22.90
N HIS A 160 -7.57 -17.63 23.75
CA HIS A 160 -7.85 -16.73 24.85
C HIS A 160 -7.26 -17.29 26.13
N LEU A 161 -6.59 -16.45 26.92
CA LEU A 161 -6.04 -16.82 28.21
C LEU A 161 -6.41 -15.78 29.25
N SER A 162 -6.97 -16.22 30.37
CA SER A 162 -7.35 -15.35 31.48
C SER A 162 -6.62 -15.74 32.77
N ARG A 163 -6.33 -14.75 33.61
CA ARG A 163 -5.79 -15.02 34.94
C ARG A 163 -6.80 -15.84 35.76
N GLY A 164 -6.31 -16.90 36.41
CA GLY A 164 -7.11 -17.89 37.15
C GLY A 164 -7.67 -19.02 36.29
N GLU A 165 -7.35 -19.05 34.99
CA GLU A 165 -7.72 -20.16 34.11
C GLU A 165 -6.92 -21.41 34.43
N ILE A 166 -7.59 -22.57 34.50
CA ILE A 166 -6.94 -23.85 34.75
C ILE A 166 -6.50 -24.43 33.40
N ILE A 167 -5.20 -24.38 33.13
CA ILE A 167 -4.59 -24.92 31.91
C ILE A 167 -3.21 -25.51 32.22
N ASP A 168 -2.98 -26.74 31.74
CA ASP A 168 -1.68 -27.38 31.85
C ASP A 168 -0.68 -26.78 30.85
N GLN A 169 0.59 -26.68 31.24
CA GLN A 169 1.66 -26.16 30.38
C GLN A 169 1.69 -26.88 29.02
N ARG A 170 1.64 -28.22 28.99
CA ARG A 170 1.74 -28.97 27.71
C ARG A 170 0.52 -28.76 26.82
N GLN A 171 -0.63 -28.42 27.39
CA GLN A 171 -1.81 -28.06 26.62
C GLN A 171 -1.61 -26.69 25.97
N LEU A 172 -1.15 -25.70 26.74
CA LEU A 172 -0.83 -24.37 26.24
C LEU A 172 0.20 -24.39 25.10
N LEU A 173 1.27 -25.18 25.24
CA LEU A 173 2.30 -25.32 24.19
C LEU A 173 1.76 -26.00 22.92
N ARG A 174 0.81 -26.95 23.06
CA ARG A 174 0.15 -27.59 21.90
C ARG A 174 -0.73 -26.60 21.15
N HIS A 175 -1.54 -25.81 21.84
CA HIS A 175 -2.34 -24.75 21.20
C HIS A 175 -1.46 -23.72 20.48
N LEU A 176 -0.32 -23.33 21.05
CA LEU A 176 0.63 -22.44 20.37
C LEU A 176 1.20 -23.06 19.08
N ALA A 177 1.49 -24.36 19.08
CA ALA A 177 1.94 -25.07 17.88
C ALA A 177 0.81 -25.16 16.82
N GLU A 178 -0.44 -25.35 17.23
CA GLU A 178 -1.61 -25.33 16.33
C GLU A 178 -1.80 -23.95 15.68
N LEU A 179 -1.52 -22.88 16.44
CA LEU A 179 -1.45 -21.49 15.95
C LEU A 179 -0.23 -21.20 15.05
N GLN A 180 0.59 -22.22 14.75
CA GLN A 180 1.82 -22.17 13.95
C GLN A 180 2.97 -21.35 14.59
N TYR A 181 2.96 -21.16 15.92
CA TYR A 181 4.10 -20.58 16.60
C TYR A 181 5.23 -21.59 16.75
N THR A 182 6.46 -21.13 16.58
CA THR A 182 7.65 -21.97 16.67
C THR A 182 8.28 -21.86 18.06
N ARG A 183 8.59 -22.98 18.70
CA ARG A 183 9.36 -22.96 19.94
C ARG A 183 10.80 -22.55 19.64
N ASN A 184 11.28 -21.47 20.27
CA ASN A 184 12.67 -21.05 20.14
C ASN A 184 13.17 -20.45 21.46
N ASP A 185 13.89 -21.27 22.23
CA ASP A 185 14.39 -20.88 23.56
C ASP A 185 15.64 -19.97 23.49
N ILE A 186 16.32 -19.95 22.35
CA ILE A 186 17.59 -19.22 22.14
C ILE A 186 17.33 -17.86 21.48
N ASP A 187 16.58 -17.87 20.38
CA ASP A 187 16.32 -16.69 19.56
C ASP A 187 14.82 -16.35 19.59
N PHE A 188 14.47 -15.38 20.43
CA PHE A 188 13.08 -15.01 20.68
C PHE A 188 12.64 -13.90 19.74
N HIS A 189 11.99 -14.29 18.63
CA HIS A 189 11.50 -13.41 17.58
C HIS A 189 9.96 -13.52 17.43
N ARG A 190 9.36 -12.66 16.60
CA ARG A 190 7.90 -12.67 16.35
C ARG A 190 7.42 -14.02 15.81
N GLY A 191 6.24 -14.47 16.25
CA GLY A 191 5.71 -15.77 15.87
C GLY A 191 6.43 -16.95 16.55
N SER A 192 7.18 -16.70 17.63
CA SER A 192 7.83 -17.72 18.43
C SER A 192 7.40 -17.68 19.90
N TYR A 193 7.66 -18.77 20.62
CA TYR A 193 7.52 -18.83 22.08
C TYR A 193 8.73 -19.53 22.71
N ARG A 194 8.98 -19.24 23.98
CA ARG A 194 10.01 -19.91 24.80
C ARG A 194 9.47 -20.28 26.17
N VAL A 195 10.08 -21.29 26.78
CA VAL A 195 9.62 -21.85 28.05
C VAL A 195 10.76 -21.87 29.07
N ARG A 196 10.53 -21.30 30.25
CA ARG A 196 11.49 -21.23 31.36
C ARG A 196 10.80 -21.63 32.66
N GLY A 197 10.82 -22.92 32.99
CA GLY A 197 10.05 -23.44 34.13
C GLY A 197 8.56 -23.22 33.90
N ASP A 198 7.91 -22.50 34.81
CA ASP A 198 6.48 -22.19 34.75
C ASP A 198 6.17 -20.89 33.97
N VAL A 199 7.21 -20.24 33.42
CA VAL A 199 7.08 -19.02 32.64
C VAL A 199 7.12 -19.33 31.15
N ILE A 200 6.08 -18.89 30.44
CA ILE A 200 5.96 -19.02 28.99
C ILE A 200 5.93 -17.62 28.39
N ASP A 201 6.95 -17.29 27.62
CA ASP A 201 7.01 -16.04 26.87
C ASP A 201 6.58 -16.32 25.43
N ILE A 202 5.61 -15.55 24.92
CA ILE A 202 5.09 -15.63 23.56
C ILE A 202 5.34 -14.28 22.90
N PHE A 203 5.88 -14.26 21.68
CA PHE A 203 5.95 -13.04 20.89
C PHE A 203 4.88 -13.10 19.79
N PRO A 204 3.72 -12.43 19.98
CA PRO A 204 2.63 -12.49 19.01
C PRO A 204 3.05 -12.05 17.61
N ALA A 205 2.57 -12.74 16.58
CA ALA A 205 2.93 -12.44 15.19
C ALA A 205 2.38 -11.09 14.69
N ASP A 206 1.26 -10.64 15.27
CA ASP A 206 0.63 -9.35 15.02
C ASP A 206 1.26 -8.18 15.82
N SER A 207 2.10 -8.48 16.80
CA SER A 207 2.65 -7.45 17.70
C SER A 207 3.85 -6.74 17.08
N GLU A 208 3.89 -5.42 17.24
CA GLU A 208 5.02 -4.60 16.81
C GLU A 208 6.19 -4.66 17.81
N PHE A 209 5.93 -4.59 19.10
CA PHE A 209 7.01 -4.50 20.10
C PHE A 209 6.81 -5.37 21.32
N GLU A 210 5.57 -5.69 21.67
CA GLU A 210 5.26 -6.26 22.97
C GLU A 210 5.19 -7.80 22.87
N ALA A 211 5.93 -8.47 23.74
CA ALA A 211 5.74 -9.88 23.99
C ALA A 211 4.80 -10.08 25.20
N VAL A 212 4.23 -11.27 25.30
CA VAL A 212 3.31 -11.67 26.36
C VAL A 212 4.00 -12.72 27.21
N ARG A 213 4.06 -12.49 28.52
CA ARG A 213 4.52 -13.45 29.51
C ARG A 213 3.34 -14.01 30.28
N ILE A 214 3.25 -15.33 30.30
CA ILE A 214 2.29 -16.11 31.09
C ILE A 214 3.06 -16.84 32.18
N GLU A 215 2.70 -16.58 33.42
CA GLU A 215 3.26 -17.25 34.59
C GLU A 215 2.21 -18.24 35.10
N LEU A 216 2.57 -19.52 35.15
CA LEU A 216 1.75 -20.58 35.68
C LEU A 216 2.13 -20.87 37.14
N PHE A 217 1.16 -21.25 37.95
CA PHE A 217 1.37 -21.89 39.24
C PHE A 217 0.65 -23.24 39.20
N ASP A 218 1.42 -24.32 39.17
CA ASP A 218 0.95 -25.69 38.87
C ASP A 218 0.16 -25.78 37.55
N SER A 219 -1.17 -25.70 37.61
CA SER A 219 -2.07 -25.77 36.45
C SER A 219 -2.99 -24.56 36.36
N GLU A 220 -2.62 -23.44 36.99
CA GLU A 220 -3.40 -22.20 37.00
C GLU A 220 -2.57 -21.05 36.42
N VAL A 221 -3.18 -20.20 35.59
CA VAL A 221 -2.57 -18.96 35.11
C VAL A 221 -2.54 -17.93 36.25
N GLU A 222 -1.40 -17.77 36.91
CA GLU A 222 -1.23 -16.84 38.02
C GLU A 222 -1.16 -15.37 37.56
N ASN A 223 -0.43 -15.12 36.47
CA ASN A 223 -0.18 -13.76 36.01
C ASN A 223 0.04 -13.70 34.49
N ILE A 224 -0.45 -12.61 33.88
CA ILE A 224 -0.27 -12.31 32.46
C ILE A 224 0.24 -10.87 32.36
N CYS A 225 1.33 -10.65 31.64
CA CYS A 225 1.86 -9.31 31.42
C CYS A 225 2.45 -9.12 30.02
N TYR A 226 2.37 -7.88 29.56
CA TYR A 226 3.12 -7.43 28.39
C TYR A 226 4.49 -6.94 28.84
N PHE A 227 5.53 -7.30 28.09
CA PHE A 227 6.91 -6.94 28.37
C PHE A 227 7.69 -6.70 27.08
N ASP A 228 8.77 -5.94 27.20
CA ASP A 228 9.72 -5.71 26.11
C ASP A 228 10.57 -6.98 25.90
N PRO A 229 10.49 -7.65 24.73
CA PRO A 229 11.20 -8.91 24.46
C PRO A 229 12.73 -8.77 24.49
N LEU A 230 13.26 -7.55 24.29
CA LEU A 230 14.68 -7.26 24.30
C LEU A 230 15.21 -7.04 25.71
N THR A 231 14.57 -6.15 26.47
CA THR A 231 15.06 -5.74 27.81
C THR A 231 14.51 -6.62 28.93
N GLY A 232 13.40 -7.32 28.69
CA GLY A 232 12.67 -8.07 29.72
C GLY A 232 11.84 -7.18 30.65
N ALA A 233 11.79 -5.87 30.42
CA ALA A 233 11.06 -4.93 31.26
C ALA A 233 9.55 -5.14 31.12
N VAL A 234 8.87 -5.36 32.24
CA VAL A 234 7.41 -5.50 32.27
C VAL A 234 6.78 -4.12 32.10
N GLU A 235 5.91 -3.98 31.11
CA GLU A 235 5.22 -2.72 30.83
C GLU A 235 3.88 -2.63 31.55
N ARG A 236 3.05 -3.67 31.39
CA ARG A 236 1.72 -3.72 32.00
C ARG A 236 1.27 -5.15 32.31
N LYS A 237 0.57 -5.31 33.43
CA LYS A 237 -0.15 -6.56 33.76
C LYS A 237 -1.58 -6.49 33.24
N VAL A 238 -2.09 -7.58 32.71
CA VAL A 238 -3.44 -7.65 32.13
C VAL A 238 -4.22 -8.85 32.68
N PRO A 239 -5.55 -8.73 32.83
CA PRO A 239 -6.38 -9.84 33.33
C PRO A 239 -6.60 -10.93 32.28
N ARG A 240 -6.52 -10.59 30.99
CA ARG A 240 -6.76 -11.48 29.85
C ARG A 240 -5.87 -11.07 28.68
N VAL A 241 -5.47 -12.04 27.88
CA VAL A 241 -4.81 -11.84 26.60
C VAL A 241 -5.45 -12.73 25.53
N THR A 242 -5.31 -12.30 24.29
CA THR A 242 -5.74 -13.04 23.10
C THR A 242 -4.53 -13.19 22.18
N ILE A 243 -4.21 -14.43 21.80
CA ILE A 243 -3.12 -14.76 20.88
C ILE A 243 -3.72 -15.24 19.56
N PHE A 244 -3.39 -14.54 18.48
CA PHE A 244 -3.88 -14.82 17.13
C PHE A 244 -2.93 -15.77 16.37
N PRO A 245 -3.43 -16.54 15.39
CA PRO A 245 -2.59 -17.39 14.53
C PRO A 245 -1.48 -16.61 13.82
N LYS A 246 -0.33 -17.26 13.64
CA LYS A 246 0.86 -16.67 12.99
C LYS A 246 0.62 -16.29 11.52
N SER A 247 -0.34 -16.91 10.84
CA SER A 247 -0.63 -16.68 9.42
C SER A 247 -2.13 -16.59 9.17
N HIS A 248 -2.53 -15.90 8.09
CA HIS A 248 -3.91 -15.90 7.63
C HIS A 248 -4.36 -17.23 7.04
N TYR A 249 -3.45 -18.13 6.63
CA TYR A 249 -3.80 -19.41 5.99
C TYR A 249 -3.74 -20.60 6.94
N VAL A 250 -3.77 -20.37 8.25
CA VAL A 250 -3.76 -21.47 9.22
C VAL A 250 -5.09 -22.22 9.14
N THR A 251 -5.01 -23.54 9.07
CA THR A 251 -6.16 -24.45 9.08
C THR A 251 -5.90 -25.59 10.06
N THR A 252 -6.98 -26.21 10.53
CA THR A 252 -6.87 -27.40 11.40
C THR A 252 -6.41 -28.63 10.61
N ARG A 253 -5.73 -29.56 11.28
CA ARG A 253 -5.28 -30.82 10.69
C ARG A 253 -6.42 -31.63 10.06
N ASP A 254 -7.60 -31.62 10.68
CA ASP A 254 -8.77 -32.34 10.19
C ASP A 254 -9.25 -31.80 8.83
N VAL A 255 -9.27 -30.47 8.67
CA VAL A 255 -9.60 -29.83 7.39
C VAL A 255 -8.58 -30.21 6.31
N MET A 256 -7.29 -30.18 6.63
CA MET A 256 -6.22 -30.58 5.70
C MET A 256 -6.37 -32.04 5.25
N LEU A 257 -6.62 -32.97 6.17
CA LEU A 257 -6.78 -34.39 5.84
C LEU A 257 -8.06 -34.67 5.05
N ASN A 258 -9.14 -33.96 5.32
CA ASN A 258 -10.37 -34.05 4.54
C ASN A 258 -10.17 -33.51 3.10
N ALA A 259 -9.41 -32.42 2.96
CA ALA A 259 -9.08 -31.84 1.65
C ALA A 259 -8.27 -32.80 0.78
N VAL A 260 -7.35 -33.58 1.36
CA VAL A 260 -6.54 -34.59 0.64
C VAL A 260 -7.42 -35.55 -0.18
N GLY A 261 -8.50 -36.08 0.40
CA GLY A 261 -9.39 -37.00 -0.31
C GLY A 261 -10.11 -36.34 -1.49
N GLN A 262 -10.49 -35.07 -1.36
CA GLN A 262 -11.15 -34.31 -2.43
C GLN A 262 -10.17 -33.94 -3.57
N ILE A 263 -8.92 -33.63 -3.22
CA ILE A 263 -7.85 -33.35 -4.18
C ILE A 263 -7.47 -34.62 -4.94
N GLU A 264 -7.40 -35.78 -4.27
CA GLU A 264 -7.14 -37.06 -4.93
C GLU A 264 -8.25 -37.41 -5.95
N ALA A 265 -9.52 -37.19 -5.60
CA ALA A 265 -10.63 -37.42 -6.52
C ALA A 265 -10.56 -36.50 -7.77
N GLU A 266 -10.27 -35.21 -7.59
CA GLU A 266 -10.09 -34.28 -8.72
C GLU A 266 -8.88 -34.66 -9.58
N LEU A 267 -7.79 -35.10 -8.96
CA LEU A 267 -6.60 -35.56 -9.65
C LEU A 267 -6.91 -36.75 -10.55
N GLU A 268 -7.59 -37.78 -10.05
CA GLU A 268 -7.94 -38.97 -10.82
C GLU A 268 -8.82 -38.61 -12.03
N GLN A 269 -9.84 -37.77 -11.81
CA GLN A 269 -10.72 -37.29 -12.88
C GLN A 269 -9.94 -36.51 -13.95
N ARG A 270 -9.09 -35.57 -13.52
CA ARG A 270 -8.32 -34.72 -14.45
C ARG A 270 -7.27 -35.52 -15.22
N VAL A 271 -6.60 -36.47 -14.58
CA VAL A 271 -5.62 -37.36 -15.24
C VAL A 271 -6.29 -38.25 -16.27
N ALA A 272 -7.48 -38.81 -15.97
CA ALA A 272 -8.25 -39.58 -16.94
C ALA A 272 -8.61 -38.72 -18.16
N GLN A 273 -9.15 -37.52 -17.94
CA GLN A 273 -9.48 -36.58 -19.01
C GLN A 273 -8.26 -36.22 -19.89
N LEU A 274 -7.08 -36.00 -19.29
CA LEU A 274 -5.86 -35.69 -20.05
C LEU A 274 -5.39 -36.89 -20.89
N LYS A 275 -5.45 -38.12 -20.32
CA LYS A 275 -5.10 -39.35 -21.05
C LYS A 275 -6.05 -39.62 -22.22
N ASP A 276 -7.36 -39.45 -22.03
CA ASP A 276 -8.36 -39.62 -23.08
C ASP A 276 -8.15 -38.65 -24.25
N ASN A 277 -7.61 -37.46 -23.95
CA ASN A 277 -7.24 -36.45 -24.95
C ASN A 277 -5.79 -36.59 -25.49
N ASN A 278 -5.12 -37.71 -25.23
CA ASN A 278 -3.70 -37.96 -25.59
C ASN A 278 -2.69 -36.93 -25.05
N LYS A 279 -3.03 -36.19 -23.99
CA LYS A 279 -2.14 -35.27 -23.28
C LYS A 279 -1.33 -36.01 -22.20
N LEU A 280 -0.46 -36.93 -22.64
CA LEU A 280 0.23 -37.88 -21.76
C LEU A 280 1.29 -37.22 -20.86
N VAL A 281 1.99 -36.21 -21.38
CA VAL A 281 3.05 -35.49 -20.63
C VAL A 281 2.42 -34.65 -19.53
N GLU A 282 1.34 -33.94 -19.84
CA GLU A 282 0.57 -33.15 -18.90
C GLU A 282 -0.05 -34.03 -17.81
N ALA A 283 -0.59 -35.20 -18.18
CA ALA A 283 -1.14 -36.16 -17.23
C ALA A 283 -0.08 -36.68 -16.26
N GLN A 284 1.11 -37.04 -16.77
CA GLN A 284 2.22 -37.51 -15.95
C GLN A 284 2.72 -36.41 -15.00
N ARG A 285 2.92 -35.20 -15.52
CA ARG A 285 3.36 -34.02 -14.76
C ARG A 285 2.40 -33.70 -13.62
N LEU A 286 1.10 -33.61 -13.92
CA LEU A 286 0.06 -33.31 -12.95
C LEU A 286 0.01 -34.37 -11.85
N HIS A 287 0.08 -35.65 -12.24
CA HIS A 287 0.07 -36.77 -11.30
C HIS A 287 1.25 -36.74 -10.35
N GLN A 288 2.48 -36.60 -10.86
CA GLN A 288 3.69 -36.56 -10.04
C GLN A 288 3.66 -35.40 -9.04
N ARG A 289 3.39 -34.19 -9.51
CA ARG A 289 3.38 -33.00 -8.65
C ARG A 289 2.30 -33.07 -7.58
N THR A 290 1.07 -33.41 -7.97
CA THR A 290 -0.05 -33.43 -7.01
C THR A 290 0.14 -34.53 -5.96
N ARG A 291 0.65 -35.70 -6.33
CA ARG A 291 0.96 -36.77 -5.36
C ARG A 291 2.01 -36.35 -4.35
N TYR A 292 3.07 -35.67 -4.81
CA TYR A 292 4.09 -35.12 -3.92
C TYR A 292 3.49 -34.10 -2.94
N ASP A 293 2.67 -33.15 -3.43
CA ASP A 293 2.01 -32.16 -2.58
C ASP A 293 1.10 -32.84 -1.53
N LEU A 294 0.39 -33.91 -1.90
CA LEU A 294 -0.46 -34.68 -0.98
C LEU A 294 0.32 -35.50 0.06
N GLU A 295 1.47 -36.07 -0.31
CA GLU A 295 2.36 -36.74 0.64
C GLU A 295 2.90 -35.75 1.67
N MET A 296 3.31 -34.56 1.23
CA MET A 296 3.78 -33.48 2.11
C MET A 296 2.68 -33.04 3.09
N ILE A 297 1.43 -32.87 2.61
CA ILE A 297 0.30 -32.54 3.47
C ILE A 297 0.02 -33.64 4.52
N ARG A 298 0.13 -34.92 4.16
CA ARG A 298 -0.11 -36.05 5.09
C ARG A 298 0.95 -36.13 6.20
N GLU A 299 2.22 -35.97 5.83
CA GLU A 299 3.36 -36.14 6.73
C GLU A 299 3.62 -34.88 7.57
N LEU A 300 3.65 -33.70 6.94
CA LEU A 300 4.04 -32.44 7.58
C LEU A 300 2.87 -31.52 7.92
N GLY A 301 1.66 -31.79 7.39
CA GLY A 301 0.50 -30.91 7.57
C GLY A 301 0.49 -29.68 6.67
N TYR A 302 1.48 -29.52 5.78
CA TYR A 302 1.56 -28.42 4.80
C TYR A 302 2.37 -28.83 3.57
N CYS A 303 2.24 -28.07 2.49
CA CYS A 303 3.10 -28.16 1.30
C CYS A 303 3.45 -26.77 0.76
N ASN A 304 4.47 -26.70 -0.11
CA ASN A 304 4.79 -25.45 -0.78
C ASN A 304 3.75 -25.16 -1.86
N GLY A 305 3.19 -23.96 -1.86
CA GLY A 305 2.11 -23.61 -2.79
C GLY A 305 0.73 -24.11 -2.36
N VAL A 306 0.54 -24.34 -1.04
CA VAL A 306 -0.72 -24.82 -0.44
C VAL A 306 -1.92 -23.94 -0.81
N GLU A 307 -1.70 -22.66 -1.12
CA GLU A 307 -2.73 -21.73 -1.58
C GLU A 307 -3.45 -22.20 -2.85
N ASN A 308 -2.80 -23.02 -3.70
CA ASN A 308 -3.42 -23.60 -4.89
C ASN A 308 -4.54 -24.60 -4.57
N TYR A 309 -4.63 -25.06 -3.33
CA TYR A 309 -5.69 -25.92 -2.82
C TYR A 309 -6.72 -25.17 -1.97
N SER A 310 -6.67 -23.83 -1.92
CA SER A 310 -7.47 -22.99 -1.02
C SER A 310 -8.99 -23.22 -1.12
N ARG A 311 -9.53 -23.63 -2.28
CA ARG A 311 -10.93 -24.07 -2.41
C ARG A 311 -11.30 -25.14 -1.38
N TYR A 312 -10.49 -26.19 -1.32
CA TYR A 312 -10.70 -27.33 -0.43
C TYR A 312 -10.46 -26.96 1.04
N LEU A 313 -9.55 -26.02 1.29
CA LEU A 313 -9.21 -25.56 2.63
C LEU A 313 -10.26 -24.63 3.22
N SER A 314 -10.92 -23.82 2.38
CA SER A 314 -11.97 -22.89 2.79
C SER A 314 -13.37 -23.52 2.82
N GLY A 315 -13.55 -24.70 2.22
CA GLY A 315 -14.87 -25.34 2.07
C GLY A 315 -15.79 -24.62 1.08
N ARG A 316 -15.26 -23.70 0.26
CA ARG A 316 -16.01 -22.98 -0.78
C ARG A 316 -16.28 -23.87 -2.00
N GLY A 317 -17.35 -23.55 -2.73
CA GLY A 317 -17.74 -24.28 -3.94
C GLY A 317 -16.83 -23.99 -5.14
N GLU A 318 -16.93 -24.81 -6.18
CA GLU A 318 -16.24 -24.56 -7.46
C GLU A 318 -16.59 -23.17 -8.03
N GLY A 319 -15.58 -22.46 -8.51
CA GLY A 319 -15.74 -21.12 -9.07
C GLY A 319 -15.85 -20.00 -8.05
N GLN A 320 -15.99 -20.28 -6.75
CA GLN A 320 -16.04 -19.26 -5.70
C GLN A 320 -14.62 -18.84 -5.30
N PRO A 321 -14.37 -17.53 -5.07
CA PRO A 321 -13.07 -17.07 -4.59
C PRO A 321 -12.85 -17.45 -3.12
N PRO A 322 -11.59 -17.52 -2.66
CA PRO A 322 -11.30 -17.55 -1.24
C PRO A 322 -11.82 -16.26 -0.56
N PRO A 323 -12.09 -16.33 0.77
CA PRO A 323 -12.40 -15.13 1.57
C PRO A 323 -11.35 -14.05 1.38
N THR A 324 -11.74 -12.77 1.46
CA THR A 324 -10.81 -11.63 1.28
C THR A 324 -10.92 -10.66 2.44
N LEU A 325 -10.12 -9.59 2.45
CA LEU A 325 -10.20 -8.58 3.52
C LEU A 325 -11.60 -7.95 3.62
N PHE A 326 -12.35 -7.88 2.51
CA PHE A 326 -13.72 -7.38 2.49
C PHE A 326 -14.68 -8.22 3.35
N GLU A 327 -14.41 -9.53 3.53
CA GLU A 327 -15.20 -10.37 4.43
C GLU A 327 -14.83 -10.18 5.92
N TYR A 328 -13.71 -9.51 6.21
CA TYR A 328 -13.32 -9.11 7.57
C TYR A 328 -13.90 -7.73 7.95
N LEU A 329 -14.48 -7.00 6.99
CA LEU A 329 -15.07 -5.70 7.27
C LEU A 329 -16.40 -5.84 8.02
N PRO A 330 -16.64 -5.01 9.03
CA PRO A 330 -17.97 -4.87 9.62
C PRO A 330 -19.01 -4.42 8.58
N GLU A 331 -20.28 -4.81 8.75
CA GLU A 331 -21.36 -4.42 7.81
C GLU A 331 -21.51 -2.90 7.66
N ASN A 332 -21.21 -2.16 8.73
CA ASN A 332 -21.19 -0.70 8.73
C ASN A 332 -19.82 -0.12 8.38
N ALA A 333 -18.93 -0.82 7.68
CA ALA A 333 -17.67 -0.22 7.24
C ALA A 333 -17.90 0.86 6.15
N LEU A 334 -16.98 1.80 6.03
CA LEU A 334 -16.91 2.78 4.94
C LEU A 334 -15.73 2.42 4.02
N VAL A 335 -15.95 2.41 2.70
CA VAL A 335 -14.86 2.26 1.72
C VAL A 335 -14.55 3.62 1.12
N ILE A 336 -13.29 4.02 1.15
CA ILE A 336 -12.80 5.19 0.40
C ILE A 336 -11.85 4.68 -0.67
N ILE A 337 -12.09 5.02 -1.93
CA ILE A 337 -11.24 4.63 -3.04
C ILE A 337 -10.49 5.87 -3.49
N ASP A 338 -9.21 5.98 -3.11
CA ASP A 338 -8.37 7.07 -3.58
C ASP A 338 -7.93 6.83 -5.02
N GLU A 339 -7.82 7.95 -5.75
CA GLU A 339 -7.53 8.01 -7.17
C GLU A 339 -8.32 6.95 -7.95
N SER A 340 -9.65 6.98 -7.74
CA SER A 340 -10.61 5.95 -8.17
C SER A 340 -10.52 5.62 -9.66
N HIS A 341 -10.18 6.62 -10.47
CA HIS A 341 -10.02 6.50 -11.91
C HIS A 341 -8.91 5.49 -12.32
N ALA A 342 -7.95 5.22 -11.44
CA ALA A 342 -6.90 4.22 -11.58
C ALA A 342 -7.18 2.96 -10.74
N THR A 343 -7.64 3.13 -9.49
CA THR A 343 -7.90 2.01 -8.56
C THR A 343 -9.02 1.09 -9.06
N ILE A 344 -10.12 1.64 -9.62
CA ILE A 344 -11.26 0.86 -10.11
C ILE A 344 -10.88 -0.03 -11.31
N PRO A 345 -10.25 0.48 -12.39
CA PRO A 345 -9.76 -0.38 -13.46
C PRO A 345 -8.76 -1.43 -12.99
N GLN A 346 -7.91 -1.11 -12.01
CA GLN A 346 -6.94 -2.06 -11.47
C GLN A 346 -7.65 -3.24 -10.78
N ILE A 347 -8.64 -2.98 -9.92
CA ILE A 347 -9.48 -4.01 -9.29
C ILE A 347 -10.07 -4.95 -10.35
N GLY A 348 -10.67 -4.40 -11.42
CA GLY A 348 -11.23 -5.20 -12.51
C GLY A 348 -10.19 -5.97 -13.35
N GLY A 349 -8.94 -5.52 -13.37
CA GLY A 349 -7.84 -6.15 -14.10
C GLY A 349 -7.20 -7.35 -13.38
N MET A 350 -7.19 -7.37 -12.04
CA MET A 350 -6.46 -8.38 -11.26
C MET A 350 -6.89 -9.82 -11.55
N TYR A 351 -8.21 -10.07 -11.62
CA TYR A 351 -8.74 -11.41 -11.94
C TYR A 351 -8.34 -11.89 -13.34
N ARG A 352 -8.41 -11.01 -14.36
CA ARG A 352 -8.13 -11.41 -15.75
C ARG A 352 -6.67 -11.81 -15.93
N GLY A 353 -5.76 -11.06 -15.31
CA GLY A 353 -4.32 -11.38 -15.33
C GLY A 353 -4.00 -12.70 -14.60
N ASP A 354 -4.58 -12.91 -13.41
CA ASP A 354 -4.40 -14.15 -12.66
C ASP A 354 -4.97 -15.36 -13.42
N ARG A 355 -6.19 -15.23 -13.94
CA ARG A 355 -6.89 -16.28 -14.69
C ARG A 355 -6.10 -16.72 -15.92
N SER A 356 -5.66 -15.76 -16.76
CA SER A 356 -4.89 -16.07 -17.97
C SER A 356 -3.61 -16.85 -17.66
N ARG A 357 -2.87 -16.46 -16.62
CA ARG A 357 -1.66 -17.16 -16.18
C ARG A 357 -1.96 -18.58 -15.70
N LYS A 358 -3.00 -18.75 -14.88
CA LYS A 358 -3.33 -20.05 -14.30
C LYS A 358 -3.98 -21.02 -15.27
N GLU A 359 -4.76 -20.53 -16.24
CA GLU A 359 -5.34 -21.37 -17.30
C GLU A 359 -4.25 -22.08 -18.08
N THR A 360 -3.16 -21.38 -18.41
CA THR A 360 -1.99 -22.00 -19.04
C THR A 360 -1.35 -23.08 -18.15
N LEU A 361 -1.20 -22.85 -16.84
CA LEU A 361 -0.68 -23.87 -15.92
C LEU A 361 -1.58 -25.13 -15.87
N VAL A 362 -2.91 -24.95 -15.86
CA VAL A 362 -3.89 -26.05 -15.81
C VAL A 362 -3.97 -26.79 -17.14
N GLU A 363 -3.89 -26.08 -18.26
CA GLU A 363 -3.91 -26.67 -19.59
C GLU A 363 -2.72 -27.59 -19.82
N TYR A 364 -1.54 -27.19 -19.34
CA TYR A 364 -0.29 -27.93 -19.48
C TYR A 364 0.02 -28.82 -18.25
N GLY A 365 -0.95 -29.09 -17.38
CA GLY A 365 -0.81 -30.09 -16.32
C GLY A 365 0.17 -29.74 -15.20
N PHE A 366 0.46 -28.45 -14.97
CA PHE A 366 1.25 -28.00 -13.81
C PHE A 366 0.41 -27.87 -12.53
N ARG A 367 -0.89 -27.60 -12.67
CA ARG A 367 -1.85 -27.43 -11.56
C ARG A 367 -3.21 -28.05 -11.91
N LEU A 368 -3.97 -28.40 -10.85
CA LEU A 368 -5.36 -28.85 -10.98
C LEU A 368 -6.31 -27.70 -11.36
N PRO A 369 -7.49 -27.99 -11.93
CA PRO A 369 -8.51 -26.97 -12.20
C PRO A 369 -8.90 -26.15 -10.97
N SER A 370 -8.96 -26.77 -9.78
CA SER A 370 -9.16 -26.09 -8.48
C SER A 370 -8.20 -24.93 -8.21
N ALA A 371 -6.99 -24.93 -8.78
CA ALA A 371 -6.04 -23.84 -8.60
C ALA A 371 -6.55 -22.52 -9.19
N LEU A 372 -7.50 -22.57 -10.15
CA LEU A 372 -8.17 -21.40 -10.73
C LEU A 372 -9.13 -20.73 -9.75
N ASP A 373 -9.57 -21.46 -8.72
CA ASP A 373 -10.45 -20.93 -7.67
C ASP A 373 -9.64 -20.18 -6.59
N ASN A 374 -8.33 -20.42 -6.49
CA ASN A 374 -7.42 -19.55 -5.73
C ASN A 374 -7.15 -18.23 -6.49
N ARG A 375 -8.07 -17.29 -6.45
CA ARG A 375 -8.01 -16.08 -7.30
C ARG A 375 -8.43 -14.84 -6.52
N PRO A 376 -8.07 -13.63 -6.99
CA PRO A 376 -8.72 -12.43 -6.49
C PRO A 376 -10.21 -12.40 -6.88
N LEU A 377 -10.96 -11.51 -6.24
CA LEU A 377 -12.35 -11.23 -6.60
C LEU A 377 -12.45 -10.77 -8.07
N ARG A 378 -13.53 -11.19 -8.74
CA ARG A 378 -14.02 -10.54 -9.94
C ARG A 378 -14.58 -9.16 -9.58
N PHE A 379 -14.70 -8.28 -10.57
CA PHE A 379 -15.21 -6.94 -10.33
C PHE A 379 -16.65 -6.98 -9.79
N GLU A 380 -17.48 -7.86 -10.32
CA GLU A 380 -18.88 -8.03 -9.93
C GLU A 380 -19.01 -8.63 -8.52
N GLU A 381 -18.06 -9.47 -8.11
CA GLU A 381 -18.01 -10.02 -6.74
C GLU A 381 -17.59 -8.95 -5.74
N TRP A 382 -16.60 -8.12 -6.11
CA TRP A 382 -16.19 -6.98 -5.31
C TRP A 382 -17.33 -5.98 -5.14
N GLU A 383 -18.04 -5.63 -6.21
CA GLU A 383 -19.17 -4.71 -6.18
C GLU A 383 -20.31 -5.18 -5.25
N GLN A 384 -20.54 -6.48 -5.14
CA GLN A 384 -21.52 -7.05 -4.21
C GLN A 384 -21.09 -7.01 -2.75
N LEU A 385 -19.78 -7.03 -2.48
CA LEU A 385 -19.21 -7.04 -1.13
C LEU A 385 -18.92 -5.63 -0.60
N VAL A 386 -18.77 -4.65 -1.47
CA VAL A 386 -18.46 -3.27 -1.10
C VAL A 386 -19.67 -2.65 -0.37
N PRO A 387 -19.49 -2.17 0.88
CA PRO A 387 -20.53 -1.40 1.58
C PRO A 387 -20.58 0.03 1.00
N GLN A 388 -21.00 1.04 1.78
CA GLN A 388 -21.02 2.41 1.27
C GLN A 388 -19.62 2.89 0.86
N ALA A 389 -19.53 3.53 -0.30
CA ALA A 389 -18.26 3.93 -0.91
C ALA A 389 -18.16 5.44 -1.19
N VAL A 390 -16.95 5.99 -1.04
CA VAL A 390 -16.60 7.34 -1.50
C VAL A 390 -15.44 7.22 -2.49
N PHE A 391 -15.71 7.53 -3.76
CA PHE A 391 -14.70 7.62 -4.81
C PHE A 391 -14.02 8.98 -4.75
N VAL A 392 -12.70 9.02 -4.62
CA VAL A 392 -11.93 10.26 -4.55
C VAL A 392 -11.08 10.38 -5.81
N SER A 393 -11.30 11.42 -6.60
CA SER A 393 -10.55 11.64 -7.84
C SER A 393 -10.68 13.08 -8.35
N ALA A 394 -9.62 13.60 -8.98
CA ALA A 394 -9.70 14.86 -9.72
C ALA A 394 -10.36 14.70 -11.10
N THR A 395 -10.40 13.46 -11.59
CA THR A 395 -10.83 13.05 -12.94
C THR A 395 -11.55 11.70 -12.85
N PRO A 396 -12.74 11.62 -12.23
CA PRO A 396 -13.44 10.35 -12.04
C PRO A 396 -13.64 9.60 -13.37
N GLY A 397 -13.59 8.27 -13.28
CA GLY A 397 -13.90 7.37 -14.39
C GLY A 397 -15.39 7.33 -14.71
N HIS A 398 -15.75 6.49 -15.68
CA HIS A 398 -17.14 6.31 -16.09
C HIS A 398 -17.96 5.60 -15.01
N TYR A 399 -17.39 4.54 -14.45
CA TYR A 399 -18.02 3.73 -13.41
C TYR A 399 -18.43 4.59 -12.21
N GLU A 400 -17.53 5.44 -11.72
CA GLU A 400 -17.78 6.27 -10.55
C GLU A 400 -18.90 7.28 -10.80
N LEU A 401 -18.95 7.89 -11.99
CA LEU A 401 -19.99 8.85 -12.35
C LEU A 401 -21.36 8.19 -12.55
N GLU A 402 -21.41 6.97 -13.09
CA GLU A 402 -22.66 6.22 -13.26
C GLU A 402 -23.26 5.74 -11.94
N HIS A 403 -22.42 5.41 -10.96
CA HIS A 403 -22.85 4.82 -9.69
C HIS A 403 -22.99 5.85 -8.55
N ALA A 404 -22.49 7.07 -8.74
CA ALA A 404 -22.55 8.12 -7.73
C ALA A 404 -23.99 8.62 -7.50
N GLY A 405 -24.48 8.48 -6.26
CA GLY A 405 -25.70 9.16 -5.83
C GLY A 405 -25.52 10.67 -5.71
N ARG A 406 -24.29 11.13 -5.47
CA ARG A 406 -23.92 12.55 -5.39
C ARG A 406 -22.47 12.76 -5.82
N VAL A 407 -22.23 13.83 -6.58
CA VAL A 407 -20.89 14.35 -6.86
C VAL A 407 -20.67 15.60 -6.02
N VAL A 408 -19.65 15.56 -5.16
CA VAL A 408 -19.25 16.63 -4.25
C VAL A 408 -17.96 17.25 -4.76
N GLU A 409 -18.00 18.53 -5.13
CA GLU A 409 -16.83 19.23 -5.67
C GLU A 409 -15.95 19.83 -4.56
N GLN A 410 -14.62 19.68 -4.70
CA GLN A 410 -13.62 20.35 -3.87
C GLN A 410 -12.50 20.91 -4.78
N VAL A 411 -12.72 22.11 -5.30
CA VAL A 411 -11.83 22.76 -6.29
C VAL A 411 -11.06 23.93 -5.70
N VAL A 412 -11.59 24.60 -4.67
CA VAL A 412 -10.92 25.70 -3.98
C VAL A 412 -9.87 25.16 -3.01
N ARG A 413 -8.61 25.57 -3.19
CA ARG A 413 -7.48 25.17 -2.33
C ARG A 413 -7.44 26.03 -1.06
N PRO A 414 -7.07 25.47 0.10
CA PRO A 414 -6.91 26.23 1.35
C PRO A 414 -5.95 27.43 1.25
N THR A 415 -4.92 27.33 0.41
CA THR A 415 -3.91 28.38 0.20
C THR A 415 -4.32 29.45 -0.81
N GLY A 416 -5.50 29.32 -1.42
CA GLY A 416 -5.95 30.20 -2.50
C GLY A 416 -5.24 30.00 -3.84
N LEU A 417 -4.38 28.98 -3.98
CA LEU A 417 -3.71 28.68 -5.26
C LEU A 417 -4.71 28.33 -6.37
N LEU A 418 -4.43 28.84 -7.57
CA LEU A 418 -5.29 28.74 -8.73
C LEU A 418 -4.84 27.63 -9.67
N ASP A 419 -5.78 27.06 -10.43
CA ASP A 419 -5.45 26.25 -11.60
C ASP A 419 -4.70 27.11 -12.63
N PRO A 420 -3.67 26.57 -13.30
CA PRO A 420 -2.76 27.34 -14.14
C PRO A 420 -3.47 27.90 -15.39
N PRO A 421 -3.06 29.08 -15.91
CA PRO A 421 -3.47 29.51 -17.23
C PRO A 421 -2.88 28.58 -18.30
N LEU A 422 -3.62 28.43 -19.39
CA LEU A 422 -3.30 27.53 -20.51
C LEU A 422 -2.97 28.32 -21.77
N GLU A 423 -1.93 27.90 -22.48
CA GLU A 423 -1.55 28.42 -23.79
C GLU A 423 -1.50 27.27 -24.79
N VAL A 424 -2.07 27.46 -25.99
CA VAL A 424 -1.91 26.51 -27.11
C VAL A 424 -0.98 27.13 -28.14
N ARG A 425 0.10 26.43 -28.49
CA ARG A 425 1.12 26.90 -29.44
C ARG A 425 1.32 25.87 -30.56
N PRO A 426 1.77 26.27 -31.77
CA PRO A 426 1.97 25.34 -32.89
C PRO A 426 2.99 24.22 -32.58
N ALA A 427 2.73 23.00 -33.02
CA ALA A 427 3.62 21.86 -32.76
C ALA A 427 4.89 21.89 -33.64
N THR A 428 4.83 22.58 -34.78
CA THR A 428 5.94 22.67 -35.76
C THR A 428 7.23 23.27 -35.21
N THR A 429 7.13 24.17 -34.23
CA THR A 429 8.29 24.87 -33.62
C THR A 429 8.41 24.55 -32.12
N GLN A 430 7.81 23.44 -31.68
CA GLN A 430 7.65 23.13 -30.25
C GLN A 430 8.97 23.02 -29.48
N VAL A 431 10.03 22.50 -30.09
CA VAL A 431 11.32 22.31 -29.41
C VAL A 431 12.05 23.64 -29.20
N ASP A 432 12.11 24.48 -30.24
CA ASP A 432 12.76 25.80 -30.16
C ASP A 432 12.02 26.73 -29.20
N ASP A 433 10.69 26.74 -29.25
CA ASP A 433 9.86 27.51 -28.34
C ASP A 433 10.01 27.00 -26.89
N LEU A 434 9.98 25.68 -26.68
CA LEU A 434 10.21 25.07 -25.37
C LEU A 434 11.56 25.48 -24.79
N LEU A 435 12.65 25.45 -25.57
CA LEU A 435 13.98 25.85 -25.11
C LEU A 435 14.00 27.32 -24.65
N SER A 436 13.32 28.21 -25.37
CA SER A 436 13.16 29.61 -24.98
C SER A 436 12.39 29.76 -23.67
N GLU A 437 11.29 29.03 -23.52
CA GLU A 437 10.47 29.05 -22.29
C GLU A 437 11.20 28.45 -21.09
N ILE A 438 11.99 27.39 -21.28
CA ILE A 438 12.86 26.81 -20.25
C ILE A 438 13.83 27.87 -19.73
N HIS A 439 14.54 28.58 -20.60
CA HIS A 439 15.49 29.62 -20.16
C HIS A 439 14.83 30.72 -19.32
N LYS A 440 13.59 31.13 -19.66
CA LYS A 440 12.83 32.12 -18.89
C LYS A 440 12.49 31.62 -17.49
N VAL A 441 12.08 30.36 -17.37
CA VAL A 441 11.70 29.73 -16.09
C VAL A 441 12.93 29.49 -15.21
N VAL A 442 14.03 29.01 -15.80
CA VAL A 442 15.29 28.77 -15.08
C VAL A 442 15.90 30.08 -14.57
N ALA A 443 15.75 31.19 -15.31
CA ALA A 443 16.24 32.50 -14.87
C ALA A 443 15.60 33.01 -13.57
N VAL A 444 14.39 32.56 -13.24
CA VAL A 444 13.70 32.89 -11.97
C VAL A 444 13.84 31.77 -10.92
N GLY A 445 14.65 30.74 -11.20
CA GLY A 445 14.96 29.66 -10.27
C GLY A 445 13.86 28.62 -10.10
N GLU A 446 12.90 28.54 -11.02
CA GLU A 446 11.79 27.58 -11.02
C GLU A 446 12.08 26.36 -11.90
N ARG A 447 11.19 25.35 -11.91
CA ARG A 447 11.37 24.07 -12.61
C ARG A 447 10.36 23.85 -13.73
N VAL A 448 10.73 23.02 -14.70
CA VAL A 448 9.91 22.68 -15.87
C VAL A 448 9.65 21.17 -15.94
N LEU A 449 8.40 20.79 -16.20
CA LEU A 449 8.02 19.43 -16.55
C LEU A 449 7.61 19.36 -18.02
N VAL A 450 8.19 18.41 -18.76
CA VAL A 450 7.89 18.20 -20.18
C VAL A 450 7.32 16.80 -20.37
N THR A 451 6.17 16.69 -21.02
CA THR A 451 5.58 15.40 -21.39
C THR A 451 5.69 15.12 -22.90
N THR A 452 6.22 13.96 -23.25
CA THR A 452 6.34 13.47 -24.63
C THR A 452 5.44 12.23 -24.83
N LEU A 453 5.45 11.63 -26.03
CA LEU A 453 4.65 10.43 -26.35
C LEU A 453 5.43 9.12 -26.27
N THR A 454 6.76 9.14 -26.40
CA THR A 454 7.58 7.91 -26.49
C THR A 454 8.86 8.01 -25.68
N LYS A 455 9.43 6.85 -25.32
CA LYS A 455 10.72 6.75 -24.60
C LYS A 455 11.83 7.42 -25.39
N ARG A 456 11.94 7.03 -26.66
CA ARG A 456 12.90 7.59 -27.60
C ARG A 456 12.80 9.11 -27.69
N MET A 457 11.60 9.67 -27.85
CA MET A 457 11.44 11.14 -27.87
C MET A 457 11.84 11.80 -26.54
N SER A 458 11.64 11.14 -25.41
CA SER A 458 12.07 11.68 -24.11
C SER A 458 13.60 11.70 -24.00
N GLU A 459 14.25 10.63 -24.46
CA GLU A 459 15.72 10.49 -24.50
C GLU A 459 16.32 11.50 -25.49
N ASP A 460 15.86 11.50 -26.74
CA ASP A 460 16.33 12.39 -27.81
C ASP A 460 16.16 13.88 -27.42
N LEU A 461 15.02 14.25 -26.81
CA LEU A 461 14.80 15.62 -26.34
C LEU A 461 15.71 15.99 -25.18
N THR A 462 15.98 15.04 -24.27
CA THR A 462 16.88 15.27 -23.13
C THR A 462 18.31 15.50 -23.62
N GLU A 463 18.79 14.70 -24.58
CA GLU A 463 20.10 14.89 -25.20
C GLU A 463 20.20 16.25 -25.89
N TYR A 464 19.22 16.61 -26.71
CA TYR A 464 19.17 17.90 -27.38
C TYR A 464 19.20 19.08 -26.40
N LEU A 465 18.37 19.05 -25.34
CA LEU A 465 18.34 20.11 -24.32
C LEU A 465 19.68 20.20 -23.56
N ALA A 466 20.30 19.06 -23.26
CA ALA A 466 21.61 19.02 -22.60
C ALA A 466 22.74 19.61 -23.46
N GLU A 467 22.75 19.31 -24.77
CA GLU A 467 23.70 19.90 -25.73
C GLU A 467 23.58 21.43 -25.81
N HIS A 468 22.38 21.96 -25.57
CA HIS A 468 22.09 23.39 -25.55
C HIS A 468 22.25 24.01 -24.15
N GLY A 469 22.87 23.30 -23.20
CA GLY A 469 23.26 23.83 -21.89
C GLY A 469 22.17 23.79 -20.82
N VAL A 470 21.04 23.11 -21.07
CA VAL A 470 19.99 22.92 -20.06
C VAL A 470 20.35 21.77 -19.13
N LYS A 471 20.21 21.96 -17.82
CA LYS A 471 20.30 20.85 -16.86
C LYS A 471 19.01 20.05 -16.88
N VAL A 472 19.03 18.89 -17.53
CA VAL A 472 17.84 18.08 -17.79
C VAL A 472 18.09 16.60 -17.46
N ARG A 473 17.03 15.91 -17.03
CA ARG A 473 16.98 14.44 -16.96
C ARG A 473 15.65 13.92 -17.53
N TYR A 474 15.63 12.65 -17.93
CA TYR A 474 14.40 11.99 -18.36
C TYR A 474 13.82 11.07 -17.28
N LEU A 475 12.52 10.77 -17.38
CA LEU A 475 11.82 9.79 -16.57
C LEU A 475 10.87 8.92 -17.41
N HIS A 476 11.16 7.62 -17.51
CA HIS A 476 10.32 6.64 -18.20
C HIS A 476 10.14 5.33 -17.40
N SER A 477 9.48 4.33 -17.98
CA SER A 477 9.08 3.10 -17.28
C SER A 477 10.23 2.21 -16.82
N ASP A 478 11.40 2.29 -17.48
CA ASP A 478 12.51 1.35 -17.23
C ASP A 478 13.46 1.83 -16.13
N ILE A 479 13.22 3.02 -15.59
CA ILE A 479 13.92 3.55 -14.43
C ILE A 479 13.34 2.91 -13.17
N ASP A 480 14.22 2.41 -12.31
CA ASP A 480 13.85 1.78 -11.05
C ASP A 480 13.07 2.76 -10.15
N THR A 481 12.26 2.24 -9.24
CA THR A 481 11.50 3.05 -8.28
C THR A 481 12.43 3.88 -7.39
N VAL A 482 13.56 3.32 -6.97
CA VAL A 482 14.54 4.04 -6.12
C VAL A 482 15.15 5.22 -6.89
N GLU A 483 15.69 4.94 -8.08
CA GLU A 483 16.30 5.95 -8.95
C GLU A 483 15.29 7.04 -9.34
N ARG A 484 14.02 6.67 -9.57
CA ARG A 484 12.94 7.62 -9.81
C ARG A 484 12.79 8.61 -8.65
N VAL A 485 12.80 8.14 -7.40
CA VAL A 485 12.70 9.00 -6.21
C VAL A 485 13.90 9.95 -6.11
N GLU A 486 15.10 9.47 -6.42
CA GLU A 486 16.31 10.30 -6.46
C GLU A 486 16.22 11.40 -7.51
N ILE A 487 15.81 11.07 -8.74
CA ILE A 487 15.61 12.05 -9.83
C ILE A 487 14.61 13.14 -9.40
N ILE A 488 13.50 12.75 -8.77
CA ILE A 488 12.47 13.69 -8.29
C ILE A 488 13.03 14.61 -7.21
N ARG A 489 13.81 14.07 -6.27
CA ARG A 489 14.46 14.84 -5.21
C ARG A 489 15.47 15.83 -5.78
N ASP A 490 16.30 15.38 -6.71
CA ASP A 490 17.34 16.18 -7.34
C ASP A 490 16.75 17.36 -8.15
N LEU A 491 15.59 17.16 -8.80
CA LEU A 491 14.85 18.25 -9.43
C LEU A 491 14.45 19.33 -8.41
N ARG A 492 13.92 18.93 -7.26
CA ARG A 492 13.51 19.88 -6.20
C ARG A 492 14.69 20.57 -5.54
N LEU A 493 15.81 19.88 -5.36
CA LEU A 493 17.05 20.47 -4.88
C LEU A 493 17.65 21.47 -5.88
N GLY A 494 17.26 21.39 -7.16
CA GLY A 494 17.84 22.22 -8.22
C GLY A 494 19.19 21.71 -8.73
N GLU A 495 19.47 20.41 -8.54
CA GLU A 495 20.60 19.76 -9.21
C GLU A 495 20.41 19.80 -10.74
N PHE A 496 19.15 19.73 -11.17
CA PHE A 496 18.74 20.01 -12.54
C PHE A 496 17.39 20.74 -12.56
N ASP A 497 17.04 21.32 -13.71
CA ASP A 497 15.95 22.28 -13.84
C ASP A 497 14.74 21.74 -14.61
N VAL A 498 14.97 20.76 -15.49
CA VAL A 498 13.96 20.23 -16.41
C VAL A 498 13.84 18.72 -16.30
N LEU A 499 12.61 18.22 -16.15
CA LEU A 499 12.32 16.78 -16.20
C LEU A 499 11.46 16.46 -17.42
N VAL A 500 11.98 15.60 -18.30
CA VAL A 500 11.26 15.12 -19.49
C VAL A 500 10.71 13.72 -19.21
N GLY A 501 9.45 13.46 -19.46
CA GLY A 501 8.91 12.10 -19.33
C GLY A 501 7.75 11.82 -20.23
N ILE A 502 7.30 10.56 -20.27
CA ILE A 502 6.14 10.17 -21.08
C ILE A 502 4.88 10.31 -20.25
N ASN A 503 4.89 9.61 -19.12
CA ASN A 503 3.80 9.54 -18.19
C ASN A 503 4.30 10.03 -16.82
N LEU A 504 4.48 11.34 -16.72
CA LEU A 504 4.73 12.03 -15.46
C LEU A 504 3.48 12.06 -14.55
N LEU A 505 2.41 11.35 -14.94
CA LEU A 505 1.13 11.30 -14.22
C LEU A 505 1.14 10.40 -13.01
N ARG A 506 2.19 9.61 -12.74
CA ARG A 506 2.19 8.76 -11.54
C ARG A 506 2.02 9.64 -10.30
N GLU A 507 1.01 9.27 -9.51
CA GLU A 507 0.59 9.96 -8.29
C GLU A 507 1.77 10.11 -7.32
N GLY A 508 1.80 11.20 -6.57
CA GLY A 508 2.87 11.49 -5.60
C GLY A 508 3.92 12.54 -6.02
N LEU A 509 3.92 13.03 -7.26
CA LEU A 509 4.78 14.18 -7.65
C LEU A 509 4.18 15.51 -7.18
N ASP A 510 4.40 15.83 -5.91
CA ASP A 510 4.09 17.10 -5.30
C ASP A 510 5.33 18.02 -5.37
N MET A 511 5.37 18.92 -6.36
CA MET A 511 6.51 19.81 -6.61
C MET A 511 6.04 21.27 -6.70
N PRO A 512 6.03 22.02 -5.58
CA PRO A 512 5.74 23.44 -5.60
C PRO A 512 6.72 24.27 -6.43
N GLU A 513 7.92 23.74 -6.70
CA GLU A 513 8.97 24.39 -7.47
C GLU A 513 8.69 24.43 -8.98
N VAL A 514 7.75 23.63 -9.48
CA VAL A 514 7.38 23.57 -10.90
C VAL A 514 6.40 24.69 -11.25
N SER A 515 6.83 25.62 -12.11
CA SER A 515 5.98 26.71 -12.62
C SER A 515 5.57 26.56 -14.07
N LEU A 516 6.22 25.67 -14.84
CA LEU A 516 5.86 25.41 -16.22
C LEU A 516 5.67 23.91 -16.47
N VAL A 517 4.52 23.57 -17.05
CA VAL A 517 4.25 22.25 -17.60
C VAL A 517 4.05 22.36 -19.10
N THR A 518 4.77 21.57 -19.88
CA THR A 518 4.63 21.55 -21.34
C THR A 518 4.21 20.17 -21.84
N ILE A 519 3.24 20.15 -22.74
CA ILE A 519 2.70 18.93 -23.34
C ILE A 519 3.03 18.95 -24.83
N LEU A 520 4.04 18.19 -25.24
CA LEU A 520 4.39 18.05 -26.64
C LEU A 520 3.35 17.19 -27.36
N ASP A 521 3.09 17.50 -28.63
CA ASP A 521 2.14 16.75 -29.47
C ASP A 521 0.78 16.54 -28.79
N ALA A 522 0.22 17.61 -28.20
CA ALA A 522 -1.01 17.56 -27.41
C ALA A 522 -2.24 17.15 -28.23
N ASP A 523 -2.16 17.26 -29.56
CA ASP A 523 -3.22 16.90 -30.50
C ASP A 523 -3.22 15.42 -30.97
N LYS A 524 -2.27 14.62 -30.48
CA LYS A 524 -2.21 13.17 -30.75
C LYS A 524 -3.05 12.42 -29.75
N GLU A 525 -4.33 12.22 -30.09
CA GLU A 525 -5.25 11.48 -29.23
C GLU A 525 -4.74 10.07 -28.91
N GLY A 526 -5.06 9.63 -27.70
CA GLY A 526 -4.61 8.36 -27.13
C GLY A 526 -4.64 8.44 -25.61
N PHE A 527 -4.16 7.39 -24.94
CA PHE A 527 -4.17 7.31 -23.48
C PHE A 527 -3.49 8.53 -22.82
N LEU A 528 -2.31 8.91 -23.31
CA LEU A 528 -1.47 10.00 -22.77
C LEU A 528 -1.99 11.43 -23.07
N ARG A 529 -2.97 11.56 -23.97
CA ARG A 529 -3.59 12.85 -24.36
C ARG A 529 -5.11 12.80 -24.25
N SER A 530 -5.62 11.86 -23.45
CA SER A 530 -7.02 11.84 -23.05
C SER A 530 -7.33 13.07 -22.18
N GLU A 531 -8.60 13.45 -22.11
CA GLU A 531 -9.09 14.53 -21.23
C GLU A 531 -8.54 14.40 -19.80
N ARG A 532 -8.58 13.17 -19.24
CA ARG A 532 -8.08 12.89 -17.88
C ARG A 532 -6.57 13.12 -17.77
N ALA A 533 -5.80 12.56 -18.72
CA ALA A 533 -4.35 12.72 -18.74
C ALA A 533 -3.93 14.20 -18.87
N LEU A 534 -4.62 14.96 -19.71
CA LEU A 534 -4.36 16.39 -19.87
C LEU A 534 -4.64 17.17 -18.58
N ILE A 535 -5.81 16.98 -17.96
CA ILE A 535 -6.17 17.64 -16.69
C ILE A 535 -5.15 17.32 -15.59
N GLN A 536 -4.74 16.06 -15.45
CA GLN A 536 -3.76 15.65 -14.45
C GLN A 536 -2.36 16.25 -14.72
N THR A 537 -1.93 16.29 -15.98
CA THR A 537 -0.65 16.89 -16.37
C THR A 537 -0.65 18.38 -16.06
N ILE A 538 -1.69 19.09 -16.48
CA ILE A 538 -1.91 20.52 -16.21
C ILE A 538 -1.87 20.80 -14.70
N GLY A 539 -2.54 19.96 -13.90
CA GLY A 539 -2.60 20.08 -12.45
C GLY A 539 -1.24 20.06 -11.73
N ARG A 540 -0.15 19.62 -12.39
CA ARG A 540 1.21 19.66 -11.82
C ARG A 540 1.75 21.09 -11.67
N ALA A 541 1.30 22.04 -12.48
CA ALA A 541 1.66 23.46 -12.34
C ALA A 541 0.80 24.20 -11.29
N ALA A 542 -0.28 23.59 -10.79
CA ALA A 542 -1.24 24.27 -9.92
C ALA A 542 -0.76 24.48 -8.47
N ARG A 543 0.48 24.08 -8.14
CA ARG A 543 1.09 24.25 -6.81
C ARG A 543 2.05 25.44 -6.71
N ASN A 544 2.31 26.11 -7.83
CA ASN A 544 3.18 27.27 -7.92
C ASN A 544 2.36 28.53 -8.22
N LEU A 545 2.75 29.67 -7.64
CA LEU A 545 2.08 30.96 -7.86
C LEU A 545 2.16 31.42 -9.33
N ASN A 546 3.29 31.15 -9.98
CA ASN A 546 3.57 31.44 -11.39
C ASN A 546 3.25 30.25 -12.31
N GLY A 547 2.57 29.24 -11.78
CA GLY A 547 2.20 28.03 -12.50
C GLY A 547 1.42 28.32 -13.77
N ARG A 548 1.89 27.81 -14.92
CA ARG A 548 1.23 27.85 -16.24
C ARG A 548 1.49 26.57 -17.05
N ALA A 549 0.66 26.31 -18.06
CA ALA A 549 0.88 25.17 -18.95
C ALA A 549 0.79 25.53 -20.44
N ILE A 550 1.66 24.93 -21.25
CA ILE A 550 1.71 25.07 -22.71
C ILE A 550 1.37 23.73 -23.36
N LEU A 551 0.38 23.73 -24.25
CA LEU A 551 0.01 22.59 -25.07
C LEU A 551 0.47 22.85 -26.51
N TYR A 552 1.46 22.10 -26.98
CA TYR A 552 1.92 22.19 -28.36
C TYR A 552 1.06 21.32 -29.27
N ALA A 553 0.30 21.95 -30.16
CA ALA A 553 -0.69 21.30 -31.00
C ALA A 553 -0.98 22.13 -32.25
N ASP A 554 -1.23 21.46 -33.39
CA ASP A 554 -1.65 22.12 -34.63
C ASP A 554 -3.18 22.19 -34.76
N LYS A 555 -3.90 21.34 -34.01
CA LYS A 555 -5.37 21.33 -33.93
C LYS A 555 -5.83 21.14 -32.49
N ILE A 556 -7.00 21.71 -32.16
CA ILE A 556 -7.65 21.45 -30.87
C ILE A 556 -8.49 20.17 -31.01
N THR A 557 -8.15 19.12 -30.26
CA THR A 557 -8.93 17.88 -30.19
C THR A 557 -10.08 18.01 -29.20
N GLY A 558 -11.07 17.11 -29.27
CA GLY A 558 -12.17 17.11 -28.29
C GLY A 558 -11.68 16.87 -26.86
N SER A 559 -10.61 16.08 -26.69
CA SER A 559 -9.96 15.87 -25.39
C SER A 559 -9.32 17.16 -24.84
N MET A 560 -8.66 17.94 -25.71
CA MET A 560 -8.08 19.24 -25.34
C MET A 560 -9.17 20.25 -24.97
N GLU A 561 -10.22 20.35 -25.78
CA GLU A 561 -11.33 21.28 -25.56
C GLU A 561 -11.95 21.09 -24.17
N ARG A 562 -12.29 19.84 -23.80
CA ARG A 562 -12.86 19.52 -22.49
C ARG A 562 -11.89 19.79 -21.34
N ALA A 563 -10.62 19.43 -21.49
CA ALA A 563 -9.60 19.69 -20.47
C ALA A 563 -9.37 21.20 -20.24
N MET A 564 -9.34 22.00 -21.32
CA MET A 564 -9.19 23.44 -21.26
C MET A 564 -10.41 24.13 -20.64
N ALA A 565 -11.61 23.70 -21.02
CA ALA A 565 -12.86 24.22 -20.46
C ALA A 565 -12.94 23.96 -18.95
N GLU A 566 -12.61 22.74 -18.51
CA GLU A 566 -12.64 22.37 -17.09
C GLU A 566 -11.58 23.13 -16.28
N THR A 567 -10.37 23.31 -16.81
CA THR A 567 -9.32 24.10 -16.14
C THR A 567 -9.73 25.57 -15.99
N THR A 568 -10.29 26.16 -17.05
CA THR A 568 -10.79 27.55 -17.04
C THR A 568 -11.90 27.72 -16.01
N ARG A 569 -12.90 26.82 -16.02
CA ARG A 569 -14.02 26.82 -15.05
C ARG A 569 -13.53 26.79 -13.60
N ARG A 570 -12.58 25.89 -13.30
CA ARG A 570 -11.98 25.76 -11.95
C ARG A 570 -11.28 27.05 -11.55
N ARG A 571 -10.44 27.58 -12.44
CA ARG A 571 -9.69 28.82 -12.19
C ARG A 571 -10.62 29.99 -11.90
N GLU A 572 -11.68 30.18 -12.68
CA GLU A 572 -12.66 31.25 -12.47
C GLU A 572 -13.36 31.14 -11.11
N LYS A 573 -13.81 29.92 -10.74
CA LYS A 573 -14.42 29.67 -9.42
C LYS A 573 -13.46 29.96 -8.27
N GLN A 574 -12.20 29.56 -8.39
CA GLN A 574 -11.17 29.82 -7.38
C GLN A 574 -10.87 31.32 -7.26
N MET A 575 -10.76 32.04 -8.39
CA MET A 575 -10.55 33.49 -8.40
C MET A 575 -11.72 34.24 -7.75
N ALA A 576 -12.95 33.86 -8.07
CA ALA A 576 -14.15 34.44 -7.48
C ALA A 576 -14.19 34.22 -5.96
N HIS A 577 -13.90 33.00 -5.50
CA HIS A 577 -13.83 32.69 -4.07
C HIS A 577 -12.76 33.51 -3.35
N ASN A 578 -11.56 33.59 -3.92
CA ASN A 578 -10.46 34.39 -3.35
C ASN A 578 -10.84 35.87 -3.24
N LEU A 579 -11.50 36.43 -4.26
CA LEU A 579 -11.94 37.82 -4.25
C LEU A 579 -13.02 38.06 -3.17
N GLU A 580 -14.00 37.16 -3.07
CA GLU A 580 -15.08 37.25 -2.09
C GLU A 580 -14.57 37.18 -0.64
N HIS A 581 -13.54 36.35 -0.39
CA HIS A 581 -13.01 36.10 0.95
C HIS A 581 -11.72 36.88 1.27
N GLY A 582 -11.25 37.75 0.37
CA GLY A 582 -10.02 38.53 0.56
C GLY A 582 -8.74 37.68 0.65
N ILE A 583 -8.72 36.51 0.00
CA ILE A 583 -7.60 35.56 0.05
C ILE A 583 -6.56 35.94 -1.00
N THR A 584 -5.33 36.16 -0.56
CA THR A 584 -4.18 36.29 -1.47
C THR A 584 -3.53 34.90 -1.61
N PRO A 585 -3.35 34.38 -2.85
CA PRO A 585 -2.71 33.08 -3.05
C PRO A 585 -1.32 33.03 -2.43
N VAL A 586 -1.02 31.97 -1.67
CA VAL A 586 0.30 31.74 -1.07
C VAL A 586 0.89 30.44 -1.62
N GLY A 587 2.16 30.50 -2.00
CA GLY A 587 2.90 29.33 -2.46
C GLY A 587 3.08 28.29 -1.35
N VAL A 588 3.02 27.01 -1.70
CA VAL A 588 3.27 25.93 -0.74
C VAL A 588 4.78 25.75 -0.60
N THR A 589 5.32 26.00 0.58
CA THR A 589 6.71 25.63 0.91
C THR A 589 6.67 24.31 1.65
N LYS A 590 6.88 23.20 0.93
CA LYS A 590 7.11 21.89 1.54
C LYS A 590 8.60 21.71 1.73
N SER A 591 9.03 21.18 2.87
CA SER A 591 10.45 20.93 3.10
C SER A 591 10.95 19.92 2.05
N ILE A 592 12.15 20.10 1.51
CA ILE A 592 12.73 19.12 0.57
C ILE A 592 13.04 17.81 1.31
N GLN A 593 13.25 17.92 2.64
CA GLN A 593 13.34 16.79 3.54
C GLN A 593 12.04 15.97 3.51
N ASP A 594 10.85 16.55 3.33
CA ASP A 594 9.53 15.86 3.29
C ASP A 594 9.33 14.86 2.14
N ILE A 595 10.15 14.84 1.08
CA ILE A 595 10.05 13.76 0.07
C ILE A 595 10.71 12.48 0.55
N MET A 596 11.78 12.63 1.32
CA MET A 596 12.35 11.52 2.05
C MET A 596 11.63 11.33 3.40
N GLU A 597 11.14 12.39 4.07
CA GLU A 597 10.54 12.40 5.42
C GLU A 597 9.01 12.18 5.46
N GLY A 598 8.25 12.47 4.41
CA GLY A 598 6.85 12.02 4.27
C GLY A 598 6.77 10.51 4.04
N ALA A 599 7.92 9.92 3.69
CA ALA A 599 8.19 8.52 3.88
C ALA A 599 8.79 8.30 5.31
N ARG A 600 9.77 9.09 5.75
CA ARG A 600 10.70 8.82 6.90
C ARG A 600 10.45 9.48 8.26
N ARG A 601 9.28 10.06 8.60
CA ARG A 601 9.03 10.51 9.99
C ARG A 601 7.67 10.13 10.55
N MET A 602 7.70 9.26 11.57
CA MET A 602 6.83 9.38 12.74
C MET A 602 7.54 10.20 13.83
N PRO A 603 6.85 11.04 14.61
CA PRO A 603 7.46 11.78 15.71
C PRO A 603 7.69 10.90 16.96
N THR A 604 8.90 10.97 17.51
CA THR A 604 9.25 10.42 18.82
C THR A 604 8.62 11.26 19.96
N LYS A 605 8.08 10.61 20.99
CA LYS A 605 7.65 11.30 22.23
C LYS A 605 8.88 11.89 22.95
N GLY A 606 8.74 13.15 23.37
CA GLY A 606 9.87 13.97 23.80
C GLY A 606 10.43 13.72 25.20
N LYS A 607 11.69 14.13 25.41
CA LYS A 607 12.13 15.17 26.36
C LYS A 607 13.65 15.42 26.30
N THR A 608 14.01 16.69 26.11
CA THR A 608 15.13 17.42 26.74
C THR A 608 16.37 16.63 27.25
N ARG A 609 17.45 16.57 26.43
CA ARG A 609 18.84 16.98 26.76
C ARG A 609 19.84 16.62 25.65
N ALA A 610 20.86 17.47 25.51
CA ALA A 610 22.20 17.25 24.93
C ALA A 610 22.40 17.46 23.41
N ALA A 611 22.72 18.73 23.06
CA ALA A 611 23.20 19.22 21.77
C ALA A 611 24.62 18.76 21.37
N LYS A 612 25.07 17.56 21.79
CA LYS A 612 26.40 17.01 21.44
C LYS A 612 26.36 15.65 20.71
N VAL A 613 25.17 15.05 20.54
CA VAL A 613 24.98 13.76 19.83
C VAL A 613 24.45 13.97 18.39
N ALA A 614 24.02 15.19 18.05
CA ALA A 614 23.41 15.51 16.76
C ALA A 614 24.38 15.42 15.56
N GLU A 615 25.68 15.67 15.76
CA GLU A 615 26.68 15.55 14.68
C GLU A 615 26.95 14.08 14.28
N SER A 616 26.91 13.13 15.22
CA SER A 616 27.12 11.71 14.92
C SER A 616 25.92 11.04 14.26
N ALA A 617 24.70 11.47 14.59
CA ALA A 617 23.46 10.96 13.98
C ALA A 617 23.31 11.41 12.52
N LEU A 618 23.69 12.67 12.21
CA LEU A 618 23.62 13.19 10.84
C LEU A 618 24.60 12.46 9.91
N ALA A 619 25.85 12.25 10.33
CA ALA A 619 26.86 11.55 9.55
C ALA A 619 26.46 10.08 9.23
N TYR A 620 25.85 9.39 10.20
CA TYR A 620 25.45 7.99 10.07
C TYR A 620 24.24 7.79 9.13
N SER A 621 23.32 8.74 9.10
CA SER A 621 22.15 8.73 8.20
C SER A 621 22.52 8.80 6.71
N THR A 622 23.59 9.54 6.37
CA THR A 622 24.11 9.65 4.99
C THR A 622 24.77 8.36 4.49
N GLU A 623 25.47 7.63 5.34
CA GLU A 623 26.09 6.35 4.96
C GLU A 623 25.05 5.24 4.73
N VAL A 624 23.97 5.23 5.52
CA VAL A 624 22.90 4.24 5.39
C VAL A 624 22.08 4.49 4.10
N ALA A 625 21.90 5.75 3.71
CA ALA A 625 21.17 6.14 2.51
C ALA A 625 21.86 5.79 1.18
N GLN A 626 23.16 5.48 1.19
CA GLN A 626 23.94 5.11 0.00
C GLN A 626 24.08 3.58 -0.20
N LEU A 627 23.52 2.77 0.71
CA LEU A 627 23.64 1.31 0.63
C LEU A 627 22.57 0.71 -0.27
N SER A 628 22.94 -0.25 -1.11
CA SER A 628 21.98 -1.04 -1.88
C SER A 628 21.07 -1.87 -0.95
N PRO A 629 19.84 -2.25 -1.37
CA PRO A 629 18.91 -3.01 -0.52
C PRO A 629 19.53 -4.29 0.07
N ALA A 630 20.34 -5.00 -0.71
CA ALA A 630 21.06 -6.19 -0.25
C ALA A 630 22.18 -5.86 0.77
N ALA A 631 22.85 -4.71 0.64
CA ALA A 631 23.86 -4.26 1.59
C ALA A 631 23.23 -3.70 2.88
N LEU A 632 22.07 -3.05 2.75
CA LEU A 632 21.27 -2.55 3.86
C LEU A 632 20.66 -3.70 4.67
N ALA A 633 20.10 -4.72 4.02
CA ALA A 633 19.63 -5.93 4.67
C ALA A 633 20.77 -6.64 5.43
N ARG A 634 21.97 -6.75 4.83
CA ARG A 634 23.15 -7.29 5.54
C ARG A 634 23.57 -6.42 6.71
N LYS A 635 23.54 -5.08 6.58
CA LYS A 635 23.91 -4.16 7.67
C LYS A 635 22.89 -4.22 8.80
N LEU A 636 21.60 -4.28 8.50
CA LEU A 636 20.53 -4.51 9.47
C LEU A 636 20.70 -5.86 10.17
N GLN A 637 20.97 -6.93 9.42
CA GLN A 637 21.23 -8.25 9.98
C GLN A 637 22.49 -8.25 10.88
N GLN A 638 23.53 -7.51 10.50
CA GLN A 638 24.72 -7.32 11.34
C GLN A 638 24.43 -6.49 12.59
N MET A 639 23.66 -5.42 12.49
CA MET A 639 23.26 -4.58 13.62
C MET A 639 22.33 -5.33 14.56
N GLU A 640 21.43 -6.16 14.05
CA GLU A 640 20.58 -7.06 14.84
C GLU A 640 21.40 -8.14 15.53
N ALA A 641 22.37 -8.74 14.84
CA ALA A 641 23.31 -9.67 15.47
C ALA A 641 24.15 -8.99 16.56
N GLN A 642 24.62 -7.76 16.34
CA GLN A 642 25.32 -6.95 17.34
C GLN A 642 24.42 -6.57 18.51
N MET A 643 23.18 -6.18 18.24
CA MET A 643 22.17 -5.88 19.26
C MET A 643 21.90 -7.11 20.13
N GLN A 644 21.70 -8.28 19.52
CA GLN A 644 21.55 -9.55 20.25
C GLN A 644 22.82 -9.89 21.03
N GLN A 645 24.00 -9.57 20.50
CA GLN A 645 25.26 -9.79 21.20
C GLN A 645 25.39 -8.88 22.44
N HIS A 646 25.04 -7.60 22.35
CA HIS A 646 25.00 -6.68 23.48
C HIS A 646 23.98 -7.13 24.53
N ALA A 647 22.81 -7.62 24.10
CA ALA A 647 21.82 -8.21 25.01
C ALA A 647 22.37 -9.46 25.72
N LYS A 648 23.10 -10.34 25.02
CA LYS A 648 23.79 -11.51 25.62
C LYS A 648 24.91 -11.10 26.59
N ASN A 649 25.59 -9.99 26.31
CA ASN A 649 26.65 -9.44 27.15
C ASN A 649 26.14 -8.63 28.35
N LEU A 650 24.82 -8.53 28.56
CA LEU A 650 24.17 -7.72 29.60
C LEU A 650 24.38 -6.20 29.45
N GLU A 651 24.69 -5.74 28.24
CA GLU A 651 24.89 -4.34 27.89
C GLU A 651 23.57 -3.72 27.42
N PHE A 652 22.56 -3.71 28.30
CA PHE A 652 21.18 -3.39 27.93
C PHE A 652 20.98 -1.97 27.38
N GLU A 653 21.75 -0.99 27.85
CA GLU A 653 21.68 0.39 27.32
C GLU A 653 22.16 0.46 25.86
N GLN A 654 23.19 -0.31 25.52
CA GLN A 654 23.74 -0.36 24.17
C GLN A 654 22.86 -1.20 23.24
N ALA A 655 22.30 -2.30 23.75
CA ALA A 655 21.30 -3.07 23.04
C ALA A 655 20.03 -2.25 22.77
N ALA A 656 19.56 -1.45 23.74
CA ALA A 656 18.43 -0.55 23.56
C ALA A 656 18.75 0.58 22.56
N ALA A 657 19.94 1.17 22.62
CA ALA A 657 20.36 2.18 21.65
C ALA A 657 20.48 1.61 20.23
N LEU A 658 21.07 0.41 20.07
CA LEU A 658 21.12 -0.29 18.78
C LEU A 658 19.72 -0.71 18.31
N ARG A 659 18.82 -1.11 19.22
CA ARG A 659 17.41 -1.39 18.87
C ARG A 659 16.77 -0.15 18.30
N ASP A 660 16.87 0.97 19.00
CA ASP A 660 16.27 2.22 18.57
C ASP A 660 16.85 2.65 17.20
N GLN A 661 18.16 2.44 16.97
CA GLN A 661 18.80 2.65 15.67
C GLN A 661 18.38 1.64 14.59
N VAL A 662 18.21 0.36 14.91
CA VAL A 662 17.74 -0.68 13.98
C VAL A 662 16.29 -0.40 13.61
N THR A 663 15.46 0.03 14.56
CA THR A 663 14.09 0.49 14.32
C THR A 663 14.11 1.69 13.39
N GLU A 664 14.96 2.68 13.66
CA GLU A 664 15.14 3.86 12.81
C GLU A 664 15.59 3.46 11.39
N ILE A 665 16.57 2.56 11.25
CA ILE A 665 17.08 2.10 9.94
C ILE A 665 16.08 1.21 9.21
N ARG A 666 15.39 0.29 9.88
CA ARG A 666 14.33 -0.53 9.27
C ARG A 666 13.24 0.38 8.75
N GLN A 667 12.77 1.32 9.56
CA GLN A 667 11.82 2.34 9.13
C GLN A 667 12.36 3.10 7.91
N LEU A 668 13.61 3.55 7.92
CA LEU A 668 14.26 4.23 6.77
C LEU A 668 14.36 3.34 5.51
N ALA A 669 14.61 2.03 5.66
CA ALA A 669 14.75 1.04 4.60
C ALA A 669 13.42 0.65 3.95
N PHE A 670 12.31 0.73 4.71
CA PHE A 670 10.94 0.53 4.20
C PHE A 670 10.50 1.58 3.16
N LEU A 671 11.30 2.64 3.01
CA LEU A 671 10.94 3.87 2.32
C LEU A 671 11.90 4.21 1.17
N SER A 672 12.96 3.41 1.01
CA SER A 672 13.86 3.42 -0.14
C SER A 672 13.33 2.52 -1.25
#